data_AF-A0A6A4ZJ03-F1
#
_entry.id   AF-A0A6A4ZJ03-F1
#
_cell.length_a   1.000
_cell.length_b   1.000
_cell.length_c   1.000
_cell.angle_alpha   90.00
_cell.angle_beta   90.00
_cell.angle_gamma   90.00
#
_symmetry.space_group_name_H-M   'P 1'
#
loop_
_entity.id
_entity.type
_entity.pdbx_description
1 polymer ?
#
loop_
_entity_poly.entity_id
_entity_poly.type
_entity_poly.pdbx_seq_one_letter_code
_entity_poly.pdbx_strand_id
1 'polypeptide(L)'
;MQSSGFFGMTNQTIFDPISGLPPNGSTWVQAILAHAWVSVVDEAALWTSHGLTQWRTQLQNLREPQLDQSISIVNALGLAQTMKINAIPLHVRGGNEWTTSYAYSGFWNDLTWAEMGSFGLILNTKTSLNYMGFSWDLDQNVGYDVTPVLTLTRLAIGPYDSIDLWLVPPPLPLLELLVAFQDTLLVGLEASGQTIPFLTITTTNVDAAPPDWTNGNLTFFGGNPTCVYGDGLPFVQDSFGFYDACGSQTPLLIHLDATSVLFAHLATNATSPCDLVATPALAFACGIMVKATMTIFWHENVAPLVMPRIEPLITPASTSTLPLHISMMQFAATPNDTLVTLVADMLTSSTWSFFGWVTMYDWLLGHREVYAFEGDVATVTLMTRRHDYVQYQANPLELPQAACHYILGVSLYVSTLLFFLMCLLFVYATSVHFHFHVANVIHINRVAAIVWGGRPFLFVRGMTALVLLSTSPIQFVVGSSGVARFSSSPRPLLDTLILASEATWAAYVLQDVLLPLTSDVAAVSAPFGTALSWLTIVIFDMTAPYRATATIDRQCTVLQVGLALDCHAGTVTIGSFGRLQTLVGIGVGCAAVAYIIVRVAKQHAPATSTTPRSNPHFAIPAPSEAFFHMTSDEWHLDSVACAMSGVLPLRHLIFDVKLWVVTTRDKYDRGHTFAPAPSTATMLALSPVSDPAFSLAMPSHRGMRMHLVTLAGFLYIGCTVAVSYTFVGLSKSTMANDFWWASFNTTGAQSYLVNWFNTQLQFIPTNSTTTYTLALDSPQHTDMMYLYNLTTPPSLSASSLYVTEIQVNTLANVIASLRKMDGCALPWIFTAYCYVDFDHTFEMANSAARQAKCQQQPLVADGASYLESILRNADWPALTTCWGAALASAILNDVTMTTIGQTWLTQTQAAAASNLQPMAQVEVEVVYWTRRGIVTFTPQWQNFKRVGILETFAIENALGVAYPLTLKRSNGTFQIDRETSFKLYWGFANDLFVVATNGTTPLSGKSLVRASPRFAFANTTLQYVLVANGTLPTPFGPGFSVVQSTLGPFGSISVYRVACPSAVRAWYAAVDTLLRTVLTTNVALQSQFQAIAGQM
;
A
#
# COMPACT_ATOMS: atom_id res chain seq x y z
N MET A 1 -3.39 -21.16 32.82
CA MET A 1 -3.23 -22.48 32.14
C MET A 1 -4.50 -23.31 32.18
N GLN A 2 -5.17 -23.46 33.35
CA GLN A 2 -6.38 -24.27 33.52
C GLN A 2 -7.62 -23.82 32.69
N SER A 3 -7.62 -22.60 32.18
CA SER A 3 -8.66 -22.07 31.28
C SER A 3 -8.43 -22.35 29.79
N SER A 4 -7.35 -23.07 29.44
CA SER A 4 -7.02 -23.42 28.05
C SER A 4 -7.87 -24.58 27.55
N GLY A 5 -8.36 -24.50 26.31
CA GLY A 5 -9.02 -25.64 25.65
C GLY A 5 -8.12 -26.86 25.46
N PHE A 6 -6.78 -26.67 25.46
CA PHE A 6 -5.80 -27.77 25.37
C PHE A 6 -5.38 -28.34 26.73
N PHE A 7 -5.87 -27.79 27.85
CA PHE A 7 -5.42 -28.21 29.18
C PHE A 7 -5.70 -29.70 29.44
N GLY A 8 -6.86 -30.21 29.03
CA GLY A 8 -7.22 -31.63 29.17
C GLY A 8 -6.18 -32.54 28.49
N MET A 9 -5.92 -32.28 27.20
CA MET A 9 -4.89 -32.97 26.42
C MET A 9 -3.51 -32.89 27.09
N THR A 10 -3.03 -31.68 27.42
CA THR A 10 -1.71 -31.48 28.04
C THR A 10 -1.59 -32.21 29.38
N ASN A 11 -2.66 -32.23 30.18
CA ASN A 11 -2.64 -32.90 31.46
C ASN A 11 -2.44 -34.41 31.28
N GLN A 12 -3.25 -35.02 30.41
CA GLN A 12 -3.20 -36.45 30.14
C GLN A 12 -1.88 -36.90 29.49
N THR A 13 -1.37 -36.14 28.53
CA THR A 13 -0.26 -36.60 27.67
C THR A 13 1.13 -36.15 28.16
N ILE A 14 1.20 -35.15 29.03
CA ILE A 14 2.47 -34.59 29.56
C ILE A 14 2.49 -34.57 31.08
N PHE A 15 1.55 -33.89 31.75
CA PHE A 15 1.65 -33.67 33.19
C PHE A 15 1.45 -34.95 34.02
N ASP A 16 0.52 -35.82 33.63
CA ASP A 16 0.31 -37.10 34.31
C ASP A 16 1.56 -38.02 34.16
N PRO A 17 2.15 -38.18 32.96
CA PRO A 17 3.43 -38.87 32.80
C PRO A 17 4.58 -38.28 33.64
N ILE A 18 4.75 -36.96 33.66
CA ILE A 18 5.80 -36.30 34.47
C ILE A 18 5.57 -36.51 35.96
N SER A 19 4.32 -36.44 36.41
CA SER A 19 3.98 -36.63 37.84
C SER A 19 4.39 -37.99 38.37
N GLY A 20 4.44 -39.01 37.50
CA GLY A 20 4.93 -40.36 37.80
C GLY A 20 6.46 -40.50 37.84
N LEU A 21 7.24 -39.49 37.42
CA LEU A 21 8.71 -39.55 37.36
C LEU A 21 9.37 -39.12 38.69
N PRO A 22 10.15 -40.00 39.36
CA PRO A 22 10.90 -39.66 40.56
C PRO A 22 12.20 -38.87 40.22
N PRO A 23 12.72 -38.04 41.15
CA PRO A 23 12.23 -37.81 42.51
C PRO A 23 11.24 -36.63 42.67
N ASN A 24 11.14 -35.70 41.71
CA ASN A 24 10.45 -34.41 41.90
C ASN A 24 9.40 -34.06 40.81
N GLY A 25 8.97 -35.03 39.98
CA GLY A 25 8.06 -34.75 38.85
C GLY A 25 6.72 -34.13 39.27
N SER A 26 6.06 -34.67 40.29
CA SER A 26 4.81 -34.13 40.82
C SER A 26 4.96 -32.72 41.41
N THR A 27 6.07 -32.47 42.12
CA THR A 27 6.40 -31.14 42.66
C THR A 27 6.61 -30.13 41.54
N TRP A 28 7.27 -30.53 40.44
CA TRP A 28 7.48 -29.66 39.28
C TRP A 28 6.17 -29.31 38.58
N VAL A 29 5.29 -30.29 38.34
CA VAL A 29 3.97 -30.05 37.72
C VAL A 29 3.14 -29.11 38.59
N GLN A 30 3.10 -29.33 39.91
CA GLN A 30 2.41 -28.42 40.83
C GLN A 30 2.99 -27.01 40.79
N ALA A 31 4.31 -26.85 40.71
CA ALA A 31 4.95 -25.55 40.59
C ALA A 31 4.60 -24.84 39.28
N ILE A 32 4.54 -25.57 38.15
CA ILE A 32 4.12 -25.01 36.84
C ILE A 32 2.64 -24.60 36.85
N LEU A 33 1.77 -25.43 37.43
CA LEU A 33 0.33 -25.12 37.52
C LEU A 33 0.05 -23.93 38.46
N ALA A 34 0.87 -23.76 39.50
CA ALA A 34 0.79 -22.65 40.45
C ALA A 34 1.59 -21.41 40.01
N HIS A 35 2.33 -21.49 38.89
CA HIS A 35 3.17 -20.39 38.42
C HIS A 35 2.31 -19.17 38.04
N ALA A 36 2.67 -18.02 38.61
CA ALA A 36 2.12 -16.72 38.25
C ALA A 36 3.12 -15.99 37.35
N TRP A 37 2.62 -15.35 36.29
CA TRP A 37 3.46 -14.59 35.38
C TRP A 37 4.25 -13.51 36.12
N VAL A 38 5.57 -13.60 36.04
CA VAL A 38 6.49 -12.56 36.50
C VAL A 38 6.63 -11.48 35.43
N SER A 39 7.37 -10.40 35.73
CA SER A 39 7.65 -9.39 34.72
C SER A 39 8.45 -10.00 33.56
N VAL A 40 8.26 -9.50 32.33
CA VAL A 40 8.98 -9.98 31.15
C VAL A 40 10.50 -9.86 31.31
N VAL A 41 10.96 -8.83 32.05
CA VAL A 41 12.39 -8.62 32.33
C VAL A 41 12.94 -9.72 33.23
N ASP A 42 12.21 -10.09 34.28
CA ASP A 42 12.63 -11.15 35.20
C ASP A 42 12.62 -12.52 34.51
N GLU A 43 11.61 -12.78 33.67
CA GLU A 43 11.52 -14.02 32.89
C GLU A 43 12.68 -14.12 31.87
N ALA A 44 12.98 -13.05 31.15
CA ALA A 44 14.10 -13.02 30.22
C ALA A 44 15.46 -13.15 30.93
N ALA A 45 15.61 -12.55 32.13
CA ALA A 45 16.79 -12.72 32.96
C ALA A 45 16.95 -14.17 33.43
N LEU A 46 15.85 -14.84 33.78
CA LEU A 46 15.84 -16.27 34.11
C LEU A 46 16.31 -17.10 32.91
N TRP A 47 15.75 -16.88 31.71
CA TRP A 47 16.18 -17.58 30.49
C TRP A 47 17.67 -17.38 30.22
N THR A 48 18.15 -16.14 30.33
CA THR A 48 19.55 -15.78 30.14
C THR A 48 20.45 -16.44 31.19
N SER A 49 19.99 -16.55 32.45
CA SER A 49 20.72 -17.25 33.52
C SER A 49 20.90 -18.74 33.25
N HIS A 50 20.02 -19.31 32.40
CA HIS A 50 20.10 -20.68 31.90
C HIS A 50 20.78 -20.79 30.52
N GLY A 51 21.41 -19.72 30.03
CA GLY A 51 22.12 -19.70 28.74
C GLY A 51 21.20 -19.62 27.51
N LEU A 52 19.89 -19.40 27.70
CA LEU A 52 18.92 -19.27 26.62
C LEU A 52 18.88 -17.81 26.14
N THR A 53 19.49 -17.54 24.99
CA THR A 53 19.62 -16.18 24.42
C THR A 53 18.81 -15.97 23.14
N GLN A 54 18.29 -17.04 22.53
CA GLN A 54 17.56 -16.97 21.27
C GLN A 54 16.40 -17.95 21.23
N TRP A 55 15.27 -17.52 20.66
CA TRP A 55 14.17 -18.38 20.25
C TRP A 55 14.14 -18.47 18.71
N ARG A 56 14.01 -19.69 18.17
CA ARG A 56 13.86 -19.95 16.73
C ARG A 56 12.64 -20.80 16.50
N THR A 57 11.85 -20.45 15.49
CA THR A 57 10.69 -21.24 15.07
C THR A 57 11.05 -21.96 13.77
N GLN A 58 10.70 -23.23 13.66
CA GLN A 58 10.93 -23.99 12.43
C GLN A 58 10.03 -23.50 11.29
N LEU A 59 10.43 -23.81 10.05
CA LEU A 59 9.59 -23.57 8.89
C LEU A 59 8.28 -24.36 9.00
N GLN A 60 7.16 -23.67 8.86
CA GLN A 60 5.87 -24.28 8.62
C GLN A 60 5.15 -23.49 7.53
N ASN A 61 4.39 -24.19 6.70
CA ASN A 61 3.66 -23.57 5.59
C ASN A 61 2.14 -23.78 5.67
N LEU A 62 1.60 -24.15 6.83
CA LEU A 62 0.16 -24.16 7.10
C LEU A 62 -0.40 -22.73 7.22
N ARG A 63 0.37 -21.85 7.84
CA ARG A 63 0.01 -20.45 8.11
C ARG A 63 1.04 -19.54 7.48
N GLU A 64 0.59 -18.60 6.67
CA GLU A 64 1.38 -17.48 6.19
C GLU A 64 1.35 -16.39 7.28
N PRO A 65 2.48 -16.09 7.93
CA PRO A 65 2.52 -15.12 9.03
C PRO A 65 2.14 -13.72 8.56
N GLN A 66 1.46 -12.96 9.43
CA GLN A 66 1.22 -11.55 9.20
C GLN A 66 2.54 -10.77 9.29
N LEU A 67 2.75 -9.89 8.31
CA LEU A 67 3.83 -8.92 8.30
C LEU A 67 3.28 -7.55 7.93
N ASP A 68 3.30 -6.63 8.87
CA ASP A 68 3.11 -5.22 8.60
C ASP A 68 4.48 -4.54 8.58
N GLN A 69 4.84 -3.92 7.45
CA GLN A 69 6.09 -3.18 7.32
C GLN A 69 5.82 -1.75 6.88
N SER A 70 6.39 -0.80 7.60
CA SER A 70 6.15 0.62 7.37
C SER A 70 7.42 1.46 7.30
N ILE A 71 7.32 2.61 6.65
CA ILE A 71 8.33 3.68 6.69
C ILE A 71 7.68 4.95 7.21
N SER A 72 8.47 5.84 7.80
CA SER A 72 7.97 7.15 8.23
C SER A 72 8.55 8.28 7.37
N ILE A 73 7.69 9.15 6.88
CA ILE A 73 8.06 10.40 6.20
C ILE A 73 7.96 11.54 7.21
N VAL A 74 9.07 12.25 7.43
CA VAL A 74 9.15 13.38 8.37
C VAL A 74 9.16 14.69 7.59
N ASN A 75 8.20 15.56 7.92
CA ASN A 75 8.08 16.88 7.32
C ASN A 75 8.90 17.95 8.07
N ALA A 76 8.91 19.19 7.57
CA ALA A 76 9.65 20.29 8.18
C ALA A 76 9.14 20.74 9.57
N LEU A 77 7.94 20.32 9.99
CA LEU A 77 7.42 20.56 11.34
C LEU A 77 7.91 19.50 12.35
N GLY A 78 8.67 18.50 11.90
CA GLY A 78 9.08 17.35 12.73
C GLY A 78 7.97 16.34 12.95
N LEU A 79 6.85 16.44 12.21
CA LEU A 79 5.77 15.46 12.28
C LEU A 79 6.13 14.28 11.37
N ALA A 80 6.08 13.08 11.96
CA ALA A 80 6.29 11.82 11.27
C ALA A 80 4.95 11.24 10.82
N GLN A 81 4.88 10.86 9.55
CA GLN A 81 3.73 10.19 8.96
C GLN A 81 4.15 8.81 8.48
N THR A 82 3.45 7.78 8.94
CA THR A 82 3.78 6.40 8.62
C THR A 82 2.99 5.92 7.41
N MET A 83 3.66 5.24 6.48
CA MET A 83 3.06 4.57 5.32
C MET A 83 3.51 3.11 5.27
N LYS A 84 2.60 2.21 4.90
CA LYS A 84 2.91 0.78 4.76
C LYS A 84 3.58 0.54 3.40
N ILE A 85 4.70 -0.18 3.43
CA ILE A 85 5.44 -0.59 2.22
C ILE A 85 5.26 -2.07 1.90
N ASN A 86 4.92 -2.87 2.91
CA ASN A 86 4.56 -4.28 2.77
C ASN A 86 3.49 -4.61 3.81
N ALA A 87 2.47 -5.36 3.42
CA ALA A 87 1.37 -5.74 4.30
C ALA A 87 0.85 -7.12 3.86
N ILE A 88 1.28 -8.15 4.58
CA ILE A 88 0.85 -9.54 4.40
C ILE A 88 -0.12 -9.85 5.54
N PRO A 89 -1.40 -10.18 5.25
CA PRO A 89 -2.33 -10.59 6.29
C PRO A 89 -2.04 -12.02 6.77
N LEU A 90 -2.35 -12.32 8.02
CA LEU A 90 -2.32 -13.71 8.52
C LEU A 90 -3.30 -14.55 7.69
N HIS A 91 -2.79 -15.59 7.05
CA HIS A 91 -3.59 -16.47 6.19
C HIS A 91 -3.34 -17.95 6.51
N VAL A 92 -4.41 -18.75 6.60
CA VAL A 92 -4.32 -20.20 6.75
C VAL A 92 -4.51 -20.83 5.37
N ARG A 93 -3.49 -21.57 4.91
CA ARG A 93 -3.39 -22.17 3.58
C ARG A 93 -4.23 -23.44 3.38
N GLY A 94 -4.65 -24.07 4.48
CA GLY A 94 -5.44 -25.30 4.48
C GLY A 94 -4.58 -26.58 4.44
N GLY A 95 -5.18 -27.73 4.76
CA GLY A 95 -4.44 -28.99 4.96
C GLY A 95 -3.73 -29.50 3.70
N ASN A 96 -4.35 -29.39 2.53
CA ASN A 96 -3.75 -29.85 1.27
C ASN A 96 -2.51 -29.04 0.85
N GLU A 97 -2.32 -27.84 1.41
CA GLU A 97 -1.16 -26.97 1.14
C GLU A 97 -0.09 -27.06 2.24
N TRP A 98 -0.32 -27.87 3.27
CA TRP A 98 0.56 -27.99 4.43
C TRP A 98 1.60 -29.09 4.24
N THR A 99 2.49 -28.91 3.25
CA THR A 99 3.50 -29.91 2.90
C THR A 99 4.52 -30.13 4.03
N THR A 100 4.83 -29.09 4.82
CA THR A 100 5.75 -29.20 5.96
C THR A 100 5.25 -30.10 7.09
N SER A 101 3.96 -30.48 7.11
CA SER A 101 3.43 -31.47 8.06
C SER A 101 4.16 -32.81 8.02
N TYR A 102 4.66 -33.22 6.84
CA TYR A 102 5.46 -34.42 6.71
C TYR A 102 6.79 -34.31 7.46
N ALA A 103 7.43 -33.13 7.47
CA ALA A 103 8.67 -32.94 8.22
C ALA A 103 8.41 -32.94 9.73
N TYR A 104 7.47 -32.10 10.18
CA TYR A 104 6.96 -32.08 11.55
C TYR A 104 5.57 -31.42 11.60
N SER A 105 4.58 -32.13 12.14
CA SER A 105 3.18 -31.68 12.17
C SER A 105 2.87 -30.69 13.32
N GLY A 106 3.82 -30.44 14.21
CA GLY A 106 3.73 -29.42 15.25
C GLY A 106 2.99 -29.88 16.50
N PHE A 107 3.42 -29.32 17.64
CA PHE A 107 3.04 -29.77 18.99
C PHE A 107 1.54 -29.93 19.28
N TRP A 108 0.66 -29.14 18.66
CA TRP A 108 -0.78 -29.28 18.87
C TRP A 108 -1.36 -30.55 18.22
N ASN A 109 -0.76 -31.04 17.14
CA ASN A 109 -1.09 -32.35 16.57
C ASN A 109 -0.59 -33.45 17.47
N ASP A 110 0.64 -33.36 17.99
CA ASP A 110 1.19 -34.35 18.92
C ASP A 110 0.27 -34.54 20.13
N LEU A 111 -0.25 -33.44 20.70
CA LEU A 111 -1.23 -33.48 21.79
C LEU A 111 -2.52 -34.20 21.40
N THR A 112 -3.04 -33.89 20.22
CA THR A 112 -4.31 -34.45 19.70
C THR A 112 -4.15 -35.95 19.44
N TRP A 113 -3.07 -36.35 18.77
CA TRP A 113 -2.74 -37.73 18.49
C TRP A 113 -2.44 -38.53 19.75
N ALA A 114 -1.74 -37.94 20.71
CA ALA A 114 -1.47 -38.56 22.00
C ALA A 114 -2.74 -38.81 22.83
N GLU A 115 -3.69 -37.88 22.80
CA GLU A 115 -5.00 -38.07 23.43
C GLU A 115 -5.80 -39.18 22.72
N MET A 116 -5.93 -39.11 21.39
CA MET A 116 -6.64 -40.12 20.60
C MET A 116 -6.02 -41.52 20.73
N GLY A 117 -4.69 -41.59 20.75
CA GLY A 117 -3.90 -42.82 20.86
C GLY A 117 -3.64 -43.29 22.29
N SER A 118 -4.07 -42.52 23.31
CA SER A 118 -3.84 -42.81 24.73
C SER A 118 -2.37 -43.09 25.10
N PHE A 119 -1.44 -42.31 24.55
CA PHE A 119 -0.01 -42.36 24.87
C PHE A 119 0.48 -41.01 25.42
N GLY A 120 1.66 -41.01 26.06
CA GLY A 120 2.32 -39.82 26.59
C GLY A 120 3.43 -39.32 25.65
N LEU A 121 3.69 -38.01 25.70
CA LEU A 121 4.75 -37.37 24.89
C LEU A 121 6.13 -37.39 25.55
N ILE A 122 6.22 -37.87 26.80
CA ILE A 122 7.50 -37.91 27.53
C ILE A 122 8.22 -39.21 27.24
N LEU A 123 9.30 -39.12 26.47
CA LEU A 123 10.07 -40.26 25.95
C LEU A 123 10.50 -41.26 27.04
N ASN A 124 10.92 -40.78 28.22
CA ASN A 124 11.41 -41.61 29.33
C ASN A 124 10.31 -42.23 30.20
N THR A 125 9.11 -42.41 29.67
CA THR A 125 7.98 -43.02 30.38
C THR A 125 7.50 -44.29 29.68
N LYS A 126 6.90 -45.21 30.43
CA LYS A 126 6.30 -46.43 29.86
C LYS A 126 5.02 -46.16 29.05
N THR A 127 4.53 -44.93 29.12
CA THR A 127 3.38 -44.46 28.35
C THR A 127 3.80 -43.84 27.03
N SER A 128 5.10 -43.71 26.73
CA SER A 128 5.54 -43.05 25.49
C SER A 128 5.19 -43.86 24.25
N LEU A 129 4.95 -43.15 23.14
CA LEU A 129 4.64 -43.75 21.83
C LEU A 129 5.68 -44.83 21.45
N ASN A 130 6.96 -44.51 21.58
CA ASN A 130 8.08 -45.41 21.27
C ASN A 130 8.09 -46.65 22.18
N TYR A 131 7.75 -46.50 23.47
CA TYR A 131 7.67 -47.64 24.40
C TYR A 131 6.50 -48.56 24.06
N MET A 132 5.41 -48.00 23.55
CA MET A 132 4.23 -48.75 23.09
C MET A 132 4.45 -49.44 21.74
N GLY A 133 5.59 -49.22 21.08
CA GLY A 133 5.97 -49.87 19.83
C GLY A 133 5.39 -49.24 18.57
N PHE A 134 4.83 -48.04 18.69
CA PHE A 134 4.35 -47.25 17.55
C PHE A 134 5.48 -46.38 16.98
N SER A 135 5.32 -45.94 15.74
CA SER A 135 6.22 -45.06 15.01
C SER A 135 5.56 -43.72 14.70
N TRP A 136 6.24 -42.61 15.01
CA TRP A 136 5.82 -41.26 14.57
C TRP A 136 5.71 -41.16 13.05
N ASP A 137 6.71 -41.69 12.34
CA ASP A 137 6.74 -41.72 10.87
C ASP A 137 5.56 -42.51 10.25
N LEU A 138 5.41 -43.79 10.60
CA LEU A 138 4.45 -44.70 9.96
C LEU A 138 3.04 -44.65 10.54
N ASP A 139 2.88 -44.63 11.87
CA ASP A 139 1.55 -44.78 12.49
C ASP A 139 0.80 -43.45 12.60
N GLN A 140 1.50 -42.31 12.63
CA GLN A 140 0.91 -40.99 12.86
C GLN A 140 0.87 -40.10 11.61
N ASN A 141 1.95 -40.08 10.82
CA ASN A 141 2.11 -39.08 9.76
C ASN A 141 1.85 -39.64 8.35
N VAL A 142 2.75 -40.50 7.86
CA VAL A 142 2.79 -40.88 6.44
C VAL A 142 1.92 -42.10 6.13
N GLY A 143 1.68 -42.96 7.13
CA GLY A 143 1.08 -44.27 6.90
C GLY A 143 2.08 -45.31 6.38
N TYR A 144 1.56 -46.45 5.96
CA TYR A 144 2.33 -47.62 5.50
C TYR A 144 2.60 -47.61 3.98
N ASP A 145 2.33 -46.49 3.32
CA ASP A 145 2.60 -46.33 1.89
C ASP A 145 4.11 -46.40 1.61
N VAL A 146 4.46 -46.97 0.46
CA VAL A 146 5.85 -47.07 0.00
C VAL A 146 5.94 -46.36 -1.35
N THR A 147 6.57 -45.20 -1.34
CA THR A 147 6.90 -44.46 -2.57
C THR A 147 8.42 -44.28 -2.68
N PRO A 148 8.94 -44.02 -3.90
CA PRO A 148 10.35 -43.70 -4.09
C PRO A 148 10.83 -42.54 -3.21
N VAL A 149 10.04 -41.46 -3.14
CA VAL A 149 10.38 -40.26 -2.35
C VAL A 149 10.42 -40.57 -0.86
N LEU A 150 9.44 -41.31 -0.32
CA LEU A 150 9.42 -41.71 1.09
C LEU A 150 10.65 -42.54 1.46
N THR A 151 10.95 -43.54 0.64
CA THR A 151 12.08 -44.46 0.88
C THR A 151 13.39 -43.71 0.86
N LEU A 152 13.61 -42.86 -0.14
CA LEU A 152 14.86 -42.14 -0.31
C LEU A 152 15.03 -41.00 0.70
N THR A 153 13.95 -40.33 1.12
CA THR A 153 14.01 -39.30 2.16
C THR A 153 14.38 -39.90 3.51
N ARG A 154 13.78 -41.04 3.89
CA ARG A 154 14.14 -41.79 5.10
C ARG A 154 15.61 -42.20 5.14
N LEU A 155 16.16 -42.58 3.99
CA LEU A 155 17.57 -42.99 3.87
C LEU A 155 18.54 -41.80 3.81
N ALA A 156 18.12 -40.67 3.25
CA ALA A 156 18.98 -39.52 3.02
C ALA A 156 18.97 -38.50 4.17
N ILE A 157 17.84 -38.35 4.88
CA ILE A 157 17.63 -37.30 5.89
C ILE A 157 17.21 -37.93 7.23
N GLY A 158 16.12 -38.70 7.23
CA GLY A 158 15.59 -39.31 8.45
C GLY A 158 14.10 -39.63 8.38
N PRO A 159 13.54 -40.23 9.44
CA PRO A 159 12.10 -40.52 9.52
C PRO A 159 11.26 -39.24 9.49
N TYR A 160 10.09 -39.30 8.86
CA TYR A 160 9.13 -38.20 8.85
C TYR A 160 8.55 -37.95 10.25
N ASP A 161 8.03 -36.74 10.48
CA ASP A 161 7.66 -36.20 11.79
C ASP A 161 8.83 -36.04 12.78
N SER A 162 10.08 -36.16 12.29
CA SER A 162 11.32 -35.97 13.04
C SER A 162 12.39 -35.27 12.18
N ILE A 163 11.95 -34.43 11.24
CA ILE A 163 12.84 -33.62 10.40
C ILE A 163 12.63 -32.15 10.76
N ASP A 164 13.66 -31.52 11.31
CA ASP A 164 13.65 -30.11 11.67
C ASP A 164 14.05 -29.25 10.46
N LEU A 165 13.33 -28.14 10.26
CA LEU A 165 13.56 -27.22 9.15
C LEU A 165 14.06 -25.85 9.64
N TRP A 166 15.33 -25.55 9.39
CA TRP A 166 15.98 -24.33 9.87
C TRP A 166 16.36 -23.38 8.75
N LEU A 167 15.93 -22.11 8.84
CA LEU A 167 16.33 -21.07 7.89
C LEU A 167 17.83 -20.77 8.01
N VAL A 168 18.54 -20.77 6.89
CA VAL A 168 19.95 -20.39 6.77
C VAL A 168 20.02 -18.95 6.24
N PRO A 169 20.61 -17.99 6.97
CA PRO A 169 20.77 -16.62 6.49
C PRO A 169 21.97 -16.47 5.53
N PRO A 170 21.95 -15.52 4.57
CA PRO A 170 23.11 -15.22 3.73
C PRO A 170 24.33 -14.75 4.55
N PRO A 171 25.55 -15.21 4.24
CA PRO A 171 26.78 -14.70 4.88
C PRO A 171 26.99 -13.20 4.62
N LEU A 172 27.52 -12.48 5.63
CA LEU A 172 27.80 -11.05 5.51
C LEU A 172 28.73 -10.69 4.33
N PRO A 173 29.85 -11.41 4.06
CA PRO A 173 30.72 -11.08 2.92
C PRO A 173 30.02 -11.22 1.57
N LEU A 174 29.04 -12.13 1.45
CA LEU A 174 28.24 -12.29 0.24
C LEU A 174 27.27 -11.12 0.03
N LEU A 175 26.69 -10.59 1.12
CA LEU A 175 25.87 -9.37 1.07
C LEU A 175 26.70 -8.14 0.69
N GLU A 176 27.92 -7.99 1.21
CA GLU A 176 28.84 -6.90 0.85
C GLU A 176 29.18 -6.91 -0.65
N LEU A 177 29.39 -8.10 -1.23
CA LEU A 177 29.60 -8.28 -2.66
C LEU A 177 28.39 -7.80 -3.48
N LEU A 178 27.16 -8.17 -3.08
CA LEU A 178 25.94 -7.72 -3.76
C LEU A 178 25.79 -6.19 -3.73
N VAL A 179 25.96 -5.58 -2.56
CA VAL A 179 25.80 -4.12 -2.39
C VAL A 179 26.83 -3.39 -3.27
N ALA A 180 28.10 -3.81 -3.22
CA ALA A 180 29.14 -3.23 -4.07
C ALA A 180 28.83 -3.38 -5.57
N PHE A 181 28.28 -4.53 -5.97
CA PHE A 181 27.88 -4.81 -7.35
C PHE A 181 26.75 -3.90 -7.81
N GLN A 182 25.68 -3.74 -7.03
CA GLN A 182 24.55 -2.88 -7.37
C GLN A 182 24.94 -1.39 -7.41
N ASP A 183 25.71 -0.93 -6.43
CA ASP A 183 26.14 0.47 -6.34
C ASP A 183 27.00 0.92 -7.54
N THR A 184 27.77 -0.01 -8.11
CA THR A 184 28.72 0.31 -9.20
C THR A 184 28.16 0.01 -10.59
N LEU A 185 27.33 -1.02 -10.75
CA LEU A 185 26.82 -1.44 -12.06
C LEU A 185 25.96 -0.35 -12.72
N LEU A 186 24.97 0.20 -12.02
CA LEU A 186 24.07 1.19 -12.61
C LEU A 186 24.82 2.47 -12.99
N VAL A 187 25.76 2.90 -12.14
CA VAL A 187 26.64 4.05 -12.40
C VAL A 187 27.50 3.80 -13.65
N GLY A 188 28.06 2.60 -13.80
CA GLY A 188 28.83 2.22 -14.97
C GLY A 188 27.99 2.21 -16.26
N LEU A 189 26.78 1.66 -16.20
CA LEU A 189 25.85 1.61 -17.34
C LEU A 189 25.39 3.01 -17.78
N GLU A 190 25.08 3.89 -16.83
CA GLU A 190 24.70 5.28 -17.12
C GLU A 190 25.87 6.07 -17.73
N ALA A 191 27.08 5.94 -17.17
CA ALA A 191 28.26 6.63 -17.67
C ALA A 191 28.62 6.23 -19.12
N SER A 192 28.37 4.98 -19.49
CA SER A 192 28.61 4.46 -20.84
C SER A 192 27.42 4.57 -21.80
N GLY A 193 26.27 5.08 -21.35
CA GLY A 193 25.05 5.18 -22.18
C GLY A 193 24.42 3.83 -22.55
N GLN A 194 24.76 2.75 -21.82
CA GLN A 194 24.33 1.37 -22.11
C GLN A 194 23.15 0.89 -21.25
N THR A 195 22.53 1.79 -20.48
CA THR A 195 21.40 1.45 -19.60
C THR A 195 20.22 0.83 -20.35
N ILE A 196 19.78 1.42 -21.47
CA ILE A 196 18.64 0.86 -22.25
C ILE A 196 19.02 -0.49 -22.86
N PRO A 197 20.12 -0.61 -23.64
CA PRO A 197 20.52 -1.91 -24.20
C PRO A 197 20.59 -3.01 -23.15
N PHE A 198 21.18 -2.73 -21.99
CA PHE A 198 21.30 -3.69 -20.89
C PHE A 198 19.94 -4.10 -20.30
N LEU A 199 19.05 -3.15 -20.02
CA LEU A 199 17.72 -3.43 -19.47
C LEU A 199 16.76 -4.08 -20.48
N THR A 200 17.03 -3.95 -21.79
CA THR A 200 16.23 -4.57 -22.86
C THR A 200 16.66 -5.99 -23.21
N ILE A 201 17.73 -6.52 -22.59
CA ILE A 201 18.13 -7.92 -22.80
C ILE A 201 17.00 -8.83 -22.30
N THR A 202 16.50 -9.68 -23.20
CA THR A 202 15.41 -10.61 -22.90
C THR A 202 15.82 -11.61 -21.82
N THR A 203 15.07 -11.66 -20.72
CA THR A 203 15.20 -12.70 -19.69
C THR A 203 14.80 -14.06 -20.23
N THR A 204 15.49 -15.12 -19.82
CA THR A 204 15.24 -16.49 -20.32
C THR A 204 15.26 -17.49 -19.15
N ASN A 205 14.40 -18.50 -19.20
CA ASN A 205 14.46 -19.64 -18.29
C ASN A 205 15.17 -20.82 -18.97
N VAL A 206 16.06 -21.50 -18.26
CA VAL A 206 16.84 -22.63 -18.79
C VAL A 206 16.70 -23.88 -17.93
N ASP A 207 16.70 -25.05 -18.56
CA ASP A 207 16.64 -26.37 -17.94
C ASP A 207 18.05 -26.92 -17.65
N ALA A 208 18.88 -26.09 -17.02
CA ALA A 208 20.24 -26.48 -16.64
C ALA A 208 20.21 -27.45 -15.46
N ALA A 209 20.98 -28.54 -15.57
CA ALA A 209 21.12 -29.54 -14.51
C ALA A 209 22.60 -29.89 -14.28
N PRO A 210 22.95 -30.38 -13.08
CA PRO A 210 24.27 -30.96 -12.82
C PRO A 210 24.59 -32.08 -13.83
N PRO A 211 25.84 -32.18 -14.31
CA PRO A 211 26.24 -33.19 -15.29
C PRO A 211 25.91 -34.63 -14.86
N ASP A 212 26.03 -34.92 -13.57
CA ASP A 212 25.79 -36.27 -13.03
C ASP A 212 24.32 -36.69 -13.11
N TRP A 213 23.40 -35.73 -13.27
CA TRP A 213 21.96 -36.01 -13.36
C TRP A 213 21.53 -36.33 -14.80
N THR A 214 22.33 -35.95 -15.80
CA THR A 214 21.98 -36.12 -17.22
C THR A 214 22.71 -37.29 -17.89
N ASN A 215 23.71 -37.88 -17.23
CA ASN A 215 24.56 -38.94 -17.78
C ASN A 215 23.93 -40.35 -17.77
N GLY A 216 22.75 -40.54 -17.19
CA GLY A 216 22.00 -41.80 -17.19
C GLY A 216 20.53 -41.54 -17.53
N ASN A 217 19.88 -42.44 -18.24
CA ASN A 217 18.45 -42.33 -18.57
C ASN A 217 17.60 -42.56 -17.31
N LEU A 218 17.65 -41.60 -16.37
CA LEU A 218 17.04 -41.66 -15.05
C LEU A 218 15.56 -41.29 -15.11
N THR A 219 14.78 -41.94 -14.25
CA THR A 219 13.39 -41.54 -14.00
C THR A 219 13.33 -40.75 -12.70
N PHE A 220 12.82 -39.51 -12.73
CA PHE A 220 12.78 -38.59 -11.60
C PHE A 220 11.41 -38.56 -10.95
N PHE A 221 11.36 -38.59 -9.61
CA PHE A 221 10.12 -38.57 -8.81
C PHE A 221 9.88 -37.22 -8.11
N GLY A 222 10.88 -36.35 -8.01
CA GLY A 222 10.73 -35.01 -7.42
C GLY A 222 12.02 -34.44 -6.83
N GLY A 223 12.02 -33.12 -6.57
CA GLY A 223 13.08 -32.42 -5.84
C GLY A 223 12.69 -31.93 -4.44
N ASN A 224 11.45 -32.19 -4.01
CA ASN A 224 10.91 -31.74 -2.73
C ASN A 224 10.71 -32.94 -1.77
N PRO A 225 11.48 -33.06 -0.67
CA PRO A 225 11.34 -34.15 0.31
C PRO A 225 9.97 -34.23 1.00
N THR A 226 9.20 -33.14 0.98
CA THR A 226 7.85 -33.04 1.56
C THR A 226 6.72 -33.38 0.57
N CYS A 227 7.03 -33.64 -0.70
CA CYS A 227 6.05 -34.07 -1.71
C CYS A 227 6.20 -35.56 -2.02
N VAL A 228 5.50 -36.39 -1.26
CA VAL A 228 5.80 -37.82 -1.15
C VAL A 228 5.19 -38.72 -2.22
N TYR A 229 4.27 -38.20 -3.05
CA TYR A 229 3.48 -38.97 -4.03
C TYR A 229 3.74 -38.58 -5.51
N GLY A 230 4.99 -38.31 -5.87
CA GLY A 230 5.35 -37.94 -7.25
C GLY A 230 5.37 -39.14 -8.22
N ASP A 231 4.87 -38.95 -9.44
CA ASP A 231 4.99 -39.89 -10.54
C ASP A 231 6.40 -39.85 -11.15
N GLY A 232 6.82 -40.94 -11.81
CA GLY A 232 8.11 -41.02 -12.49
C GLY A 232 8.11 -40.25 -13.82
N LEU A 233 8.96 -39.24 -13.95
CA LEU A 233 9.06 -38.35 -15.11
C LEU A 233 10.49 -38.34 -15.72
N PRO A 234 10.64 -38.05 -17.02
CA PRO A 234 11.92 -38.13 -17.72
C PRO A 234 12.81 -36.87 -17.56
N PHE A 235 12.44 -35.94 -16.70
CA PHE A 235 13.14 -34.66 -16.52
C PHE A 235 13.33 -34.33 -15.03
N VAL A 236 14.40 -33.58 -14.76
CA VAL A 236 14.72 -33.05 -13.43
C VAL A 236 13.62 -32.09 -12.98
N GLN A 237 13.15 -32.24 -11.75
CA GLN A 237 12.03 -31.46 -11.20
C GLN A 237 12.52 -30.30 -10.33
N ASP A 238 11.70 -29.26 -10.18
CA ASP A 238 12.03 -28.09 -9.35
C ASP A 238 12.18 -28.48 -7.86
N SER A 239 12.84 -27.60 -7.09
CA SER A 239 13.07 -27.79 -5.65
C SER A 239 11.82 -27.45 -4.81
N PHE A 240 11.87 -27.73 -3.51
CA PHE A 240 10.80 -27.38 -2.57
C PHE A 240 10.58 -25.86 -2.48
N GLY A 241 9.36 -25.43 -2.14
CA GLY A 241 9.02 -24.03 -1.89
C GLY A 241 8.03 -23.87 -0.76
N PHE A 242 8.01 -22.68 -0.14
CA PHE A 242 7.04 -22.36 0.92
C PHE A 242 5.61 -22.58 0.43
N TYR A 243 5.33 -22.14 -0.81
CA TYR A 243 4.02 -22.14 -1.44
C TYR A 243 3.64 -23.44 -2.16
N ASP A 244 4.41 -24.51 -2.03
CA ASP A 244 4.09 -25.78 -2.68
C ASP A 244 2.79 -26.39 -2.12
N ALA A 245 2.09 -27.15 -2.97
CA ALA A 245 0.90 -27.93 -2.64
C ALA A 245 0.99 -29.38 -3.14
N CYS A 246 2.16 -29.80 -3.65
CA CYS A 246 2.42 -31.13 -4.20
C CYS A 246 1.43 -31.64 -5.28
N GLY A 247 0.71 -30.72 -5.96
CA GLY A 247 -0.29 -31.07 -6.96
C GLY A 247 0.25 -31.18 -8.40
N SER A 248 1.41 -30.62 -8.68
CA SER A 248 2.02 -30.60 -10.01
C SER A 248 3.54 -30.83 -9.96
N GLN A 249 4.06 -31.67 -10.84
CA GLN A 249 5.49 -31.92 -11.00
C GLN A 249 6.05 -31.07 -12.15
N THR A 250 6.73 -29.98 -11.82
CA THR A 250 7.28 -29.02 -12.80
C THR A 250 8.77 -29.25 -13.05
N PRO A 251 9.27 -29.03 -14.28
CA PRO A 251 10.70 -29.13 -14.56
C PRO A 251 11.51 -28.08 -13.79
N LEU A 252 12.75 -28.41 -13.44
CA LEU A 252 13.70 -27.46 -12.86
C LEU A 252 14.07 -26.40 -13.91
N LEU A 253 13.72 -25.15 -13.62
CA LEU A 253 14.05 -24.01 -14.47
C LEU A 253 14.84 -22.97 -13.67
N ILE A 254 15.98 -22.56 -14.20
CA ILE A 254 16.80 -21.47 -13.65
C ILE A 254 16.51 -20.21 -14.47
N HIS A 255 16.05 -19.18 -13.78
CA HIS A 255 15.77 -17.88 -14.38
C HIS A 255 17.08 -17.12 -14.60
N LEU A 256 17.30 -16.67 -15.83
CA LEU A 256 18.45 -15.87 -16.21
C LEU A 256 17.96 -14.46 -16.57
N ASP A 257 18.52 -13.47 -15.88
CA ASP A 257 18.44 -12.05 -16.23
C ASP A 257 19.86 -11.48 -16.44
N ALA A 258 19.98 -10.34 -17.13
CA ALA A 258 21.28 -9.79 -17.49
C ALA A 258 22.16 -9.49 -16.26
N THR A 259 21.54 -9.14 -15.13
CA THR A 259 22.22 -8.79 -13.89
C THR A 259 22.71 -10.04 -13.16
N SER A 260 21.88 -11.08 -13.03
CA SER A 260 22.29 -12.36 -12.42
C SER A 260 23.35 -13.08 -13.25
N VAL A 261 23.24 -13.06 -14.58
CA VAL A 261 24.26 -13.62 -15.49
C VAL A 261 25.59 -12.88 -15.36
N LEU A 262 25.56 -11.55 -15.30
CA LEU A 262 26.78 -10.77 -15.10
C LEU A 262 27.40 -11.09 -13.73
N PHE A 263 26.61 -11.09 -12.66
CA PHE A 263 27.08 -11.41 -11.31
C PHE A 263 27.75 -12.80 -11.25
N ALA A 264 27.11 -13.80 -11.84
CA ALA A 264 27.64 -15.16 -11.89
C ALA A 264 28.90 -15.29 -12.75
N HIS A 265 28.95 -14.59 -13.88
CA HIS A 265 30.14 -14.60 -14.74
C HIS A 265 31.33 -13.94 -14.04
N LEU A 266 31.13 -12.83 -13.33
CA LEU A 266 32.18 -12.18 -12.56
C LEU A 266 32.71 -13.06 -11.42
N ALA A 267 31.84 -13.84 -10.77
CA ALA A 267 32.24 -14.73 -9.68
C ALA A 267 32.96 -16.01 -10.14
N THR A 268 32.67 -16.52 -11.35
CA THR A 268 33.16 -17.82 -11.82
C THR A 268 34.15 -17.77 -12.98
N ASN A 269 34.11 -16.71 -13.79
CA ASN A 269 34.81 -16.60 -15.08
C ASN A 269 34.50 -17.79 -16.04
N ALA A 270 33.27 -18.31 -16.00
CA ALA A 270 32.87 -19.46 -16.81
C ALA A 270 32.80 -19.13 -18.31
N THR A 271 33.42 -19.96 -19.15
CA THR A 271 33.52 -19.73 -20.60
C THR A 271 32.36 -20.29 -21.42
N SER A 272 31.75 -21.41 -21.02
CA SER A 272 30.63 -22.05 -21.74
C SER A 272 29.58 -22.67 -20.82
N PRO A 273 28.97 -21.89 -19.89
CA PRO A 273 28.01 -22.44 -18.94
C PRO A 273 26.75 -23.02 -19.62
N CYS A 274 26.36 -22.50 -20.79
CA CYS A 274 25.15 -22.92 -21.49
C CYS A 274 25.22 -24.34 -22.09
N ASP A 275 26.38 -25.00 -22.08
CA ASP A 275 26.52 -26.40 -22.52
C ASP A 275 25.81 -27.40 -21.59
N LEU A 276 25.51 -26.98 -20.35
CA LEU A 276 24.77 -27.78 -19.36
C LEU A 276 23.24 -27.68 -19.50
N VAL A 277 22.75 -26.88 -20.46
CA VAL A 277 21.32 -26.70 -20.71
C VAL A 277 20.84 -27.85 -21.61
N ALA A 278 19.86 -28.62 -21.13
CA ALA A 278 19.44 -29.85 -21.81
C ALA A 278 18.70 -29.56 -23.14
N THR A 279 17.84 -28.54 -23.17
CA THR A 279 17.07 -28.21 -24.38
C THR A 279 17.88 -27.36 -25.35
N PRO A 280 18.10 -27.78 -26.62
CA PRO A 280 18.95 -27.05 -27.58
C PRO A 280 18.50 -25.62 -27.87
N ALA A 281 17.18 -25.37 -27.93
CA ALA A 281 16.64 -24.03 -28.13
C ALA A 281 16.92 -23.10 -26.93
N LEU A 282 16.84 -23.64 -25.71
CA LEU A 282 17.14 -22.90 -24.47
C LEU A 282 18.65 -22.68 -24.32
N ALA A 283 19.48 -23.66 -24.70
CA ALA A 283 20.93 -23.52 -24.72
C ALA A 283 21.38 -22.40 -25.68
N PHE A 284 20.74 -22.30 -26.85
CA PHE A 284 21.00 -21.21 -27.80
C PHE A 284 20.58 -19.84 -27.23
N ALA A 285 19.40 -19.74 -26.61
CA ALA A 285 18.93 -18.51 -25.97
C ALA A 285 19.86 -18.08 -24.81
N CYS A 286 20.28 -19.02 -23.97
CA CYS A 286 21.30 -18.82 -22.93
C CYS A 286 22.59 -18.23 -23.52
N GLY A 287 23.12 -18.84 -24.59
CA GLY A 287 24.34 -18.40 -25.24
C GLY A 287 24.25 -16.97 -25.80
N ILE A 288 23.11 -16.62 -26.41
CA ILE A 288 22.84 -15.25 -26.89
C ILE A 288 22.86 -14.28 -25.71
N MET A 289 22.17 -14.60 -24.63
CA MET A 289 22.00 -13.73 -23.48
C MET A 289 23.33 -13.49 -22.74
N VAL A 290 24.09 -14.55 -22.48
CA VAL A 290 25.43 -14.46 -21.87
C VAL A 290 26.34 -13.60 -22.75
N LYS A 291 26.37 -13.86 -24.06
CA LYS A 291 27.19 -13.09 -25.00
C LYS A 291 26.80 -11.61 -25.02
N ALA A 292 25.50 -11.29 -25.15
CA ALA A 292 25.01 -9.91 -25.19
C ALA A 292 25.37 -9.14 -23.91
N THR A 293 25.16 -9.77 -22.75
CA THR A 293 25.50 -9.22 -21.43
C THR A 293 26.99 -8.91 -21.33
N MET A 294 27.84 -9.87 -21.71
CA MET A 294 29.29 -9.70 -21.61
C MET A 294 29.86 -8.72 -22.63
N THR A 295 29.28 -8.63 -23.83
CA THR A 295 29.66 -7.61 -24.81
C THR A 295 29.40 -6.21 -24.27
N ILE A 296 28.24 -5.95 -23.67
CA ILE A 296 27.96 -4.63 -23.08
C ILE A 296 28.93 -4.33 -21.92
N PHE A 297 29.22 -5.31 -21.07
CA PHE A 297 30.08 -5.09 -19.91
C PHE A 297 31.56 -4.83 -20.27
N TRP A 298 32.16 -5.66 -21.12
CA TRP A 298 33.60 -5.58 -21.43
C TRP A 298 33.95 -4.61 -22.55
N HIS A 299 33.05 -4.40 -23.53
CA HIS A 299 33.39 -3.70 -24.77
C HIS A 299 33.09 -2.19 -24.72
N GLU A 300 32.31 -1.71 -23.74
CA GLU A 300 31.77 -0.36 -23.68
C GLU A 300 32.19 0.43 -22.42
N ASN A 301 33.42 0.21 -21.93
CA ASN A 301 34.00 0.93 -20.76
C ASN A 301 33.24 0.79 -19.42
N VAL A 302 32.34 -0.19 -19.28
CA VAL A 302 31.65 -0.45 -17.99
C VAL A 302 32.58 -1.18 -17.00
N ALA A 303 33.30 -2.20 -17.47
CA ALA A 303 34.17 -3.02 -16.62
C ALA A 303 35.23 -2.25 -15.80
N PRO A 304 35.94 -1.23 -16.34
CA PRO A 304 36.92 -0.46 -15.56
C PRO A 304 36.34 0.29 -14.35
N LEU A 305 35.04 0.62 -14.38
CA LEU A 305 34.34 1.31 -13.28
C LEU A 305 33.85 0.34 -12.22
N VAL A 306 33.54 -0.90 -12.60
CA VAL A 306 32.93 -1.92 -11.74
C VAL A 306 33.99 -2.81 -11.09
N MET A 307 34.89 -3.40 -11.89
CA MET A 307 35.83 -4.44 -11.43
C MET A 307 36.67 -4.10 -10.20
N PRO A 308 37.25 -2.87 -10.06
CA PRO A 308 38.11 -2.54 -8.92
C PRO A 308 37.42 -2.63 -7.55
N ARG A 309 36.09 -2.49 -7.52
CA ARG A 309 35.27 -2.59 -6.31
C ARG A 309 34.82 -4.02 -6.01
N ILE A 310 34.67 -4.84 -7.05
CA ILE A 310 34.06 -6.18 -6.96
C ILE A 310 35.11 -7.27 -6.76
N GLU A 311 36.20 -7.23 -7.52
CA GLU A 311 37.26 -8.24 -7.49
C GLU A 311 37.76 -8.62 -6.07
N PRO A 312 38.04 -7.67 -5.14
CA PRO A 312 38.51 -8.03 -3.80
C PRO A 312 37.45 -8.72 -2.93
N LEU A 313 36.16 -8.64 -3.27
CA LEU A 313 35.05 -9.18 -2.48
C LEU A 313 34.64 -10.60 -2.92
N ILE A 314 35.05 -11.05 -4.10
CA ILE A 314 34.66 -12.36 -4.64
C ILE A 314 35.21 -13.50 -3.77
N THR A 315 36.51 -13.50 -3.45
CA THR A 315 37.12 -14.59 -2.65
C THR A 315 36.54 -14.69 -1.23
N PRO A 316 36.36 -13.59 -0.47
CA PRO A 316 35.67 -13.63 0.83
C PRO A 316 34.22 -14.16 0.74
N ALA A 317 33.48 -13.77 -0.29
CA ALA A 317 32.13 -14.26 -0.52
C ALA A 317 32.11 -15.78 -0.79
N SER A 318 32.99 -16.27 -1.66
CA SER A 318 33.10 -17.71 -1.96
C SER A 318 33.50 -18.53 -0.73
N THR A 319 34.53 -18.10 0.00
CA THR A 319 35.07 -18.84 1.16
C THR A 319 34.11 -18.92 2.34
N SER A 320 33.25 -17.92 2.52
CA SER A 320 32.20 -17.94 3.55
C SER A 320 30.95 -18.72 3.16
N THR A 321 30.69 -18.89 1.85
CA THR A 321 29.47 -19.56 1.36
C THR A 321 29.68 -21.06 1.13
N LEU A 322 30.87 -21.49 0.70
CA LEU A 322 31.20 -22.90 0.45
C LEU A 322 30.90 -23.85 1.64
N PRO A 323 31.20 -23.51 2.91
CA PRO A 323 30.95 -24.40 4.04
C PRO A 323 29.47 -24.65 4.36
N LEU A 324 28.55 -23.88 3.76
CA LEU A 324 27.11 -24.05 3.97
C LEU A 324 26.53 -25.26 3.21
N HIS A 325 27.27 -25.81 2.23
CA HIS A 325 26.85 -26.94 1.40
C HIS A 325 25.44 -26.76 0.82
N ILE A 326 25.15 -25.56 0.30
CA ILE A 326 23.86 -25.24 -0.29
C ILE A 326 23.70 -26.06 -1.56
N SER A 327 22.66 -26.89 -1.61
CA SER A 327 22.47 -27.90 -2.64
C SER A 327 21.05 -27.95 -3.18
N MET A 328 20.87 -28.67 -4.28
CA MET A 328 19.58 -29.16 -4.76
C MET A 328 19.55 -30.69 -4.68
N MET A 329 18.36 -31.24 -4.41
CA MET A 329 18.14 -32.69 -4.30
C MET A 329 17.18 -33.18 -5.38
N GLN A 330 17.35 -34.42 -5.83
CA GLN A 330 16.40 -35.16 -6.64
C GLN A 330 16.26 -36.61 -6.16
N PHE A 331 15.05 -37.14 -6.27
CA PHE A 331 14.74 -38.56 -6.08
C PHE A 331 14.61 -39.21 -7.45
N ALA A 332 15.42 -40.23 -7.73
CA ALA A 332 15.43 -40.87 -9.05
C ALA A 332 15.53 -42.39 -8.97
N ALA A 333 15.21 -43.06 -10.08
CA ALA A 333 15.49 -44.47 -10.32
C ALA A 333 16.43 -44.61 -11.54
N THR A 334 17.39 -45.51 -11.43
CA THR A 334 18.20 -45.92 -12.59
C THR A 334 17.36 -46.76 -13.56
N PRO A 335 17.83 -47.00 -14.81
CA PRO A 335 17.15 -47.90 -15.74
C PRO A 335 16.90 -49.33 -15.22
N ASN A 336 17.59 -49.73 -14.14
CA ASN A 336 17.41 -51.02 -13.47
C ASN A 336 16.45 -50.94 -12.26
N ASP A 337 15.63 -49.89 -12.18
CA ASP A 337 14.69 -49.59 -11.09
C ASP A 337 15.35 -49.44 -9.71
N THR A 338 16.66 -49.18 -9.65
CA THR A 338 17.33 -48.91 -8.37
C THR A 338 17.13 -47.46 -7.97
N LEU A 339 16.47 -47.24 -6.83
CA LEU A 339 16.25 -45.91 -6.26
C LEU A 339 17.58 -45.27 -5.82
N VAL A 340 17.76 -44.00 -6.15
CA VAL A 340 18.95 -43.20 -5.85
C VAL A 340 18.54 -41.77 -5.49
N THR A 341 19.11 -41.27 -4.40
CA THR A 341 19.05 -39.84 -4.04
C THR A 341 20.23 -39.13 -4.69
N LEU A 342 19.95 -38.07 -5.44
CA LEU A 342 20.96 -37.22 -6.06
C LEU A 342 20.99 -35.90 -5.30
N VAL A 343 22.17 -35.48 -4.84
CA VAL A 343 22.38 -34.18 -4.18
C VAL A 343 23.55 -33.51 -4.87
N ALA A 344 23.36 -32.26 -5.28
CA ALA A 344 24.39 -31.49 -5.96
C ALA A 344 24.54 -30.12 -5.31
N ASP A 345 25.75 -29.83 -4.81
CA ASP A 345 26.11 -28.52 -4.27
C ASP A 345 26.03 -27.47 -5.40
N MET A 346 25.45 -26.31 -5.10
CA MET A 346 25.29 -25.21 -6.05
C MET A 346 26.64 -24.57 -6.36
N LEU A 347 27.53 -24.47 -5.37
CA LEU A 347 28.86 -23.90 -5.53
C LEU A 347 29.90 -25.03 -5.55
N THR A 348 30.49 -25.27 -6.71
CA THR A 348 31.55 -26.27 -6.92
C THR A 348 32.71 -25.67 -7.73
N SER A 349 33.74 -26.46 -8.02
CA SER A 349 34.82 -26.09 -8.95
C SER A 349 34.48 -26.36 -10.43
N SER A 350 33.24 -26.73 -10.74
CA SER A 350 32.80 -27.08 -12.10
C SER A 350 32.06 -25.94 -12.80
N THR A 351 31.73 -26.11 -14.09
CA THR A 351 30.89 -25.18 -14.86
C THR A 351 29.48 -25.00 -14.28
N TRP A 352 28.98 -25.96 -13.50
CA TRP A 352 27.71 -25.87 -12.76
C TRP A 352 27.67 -24.68 -11.80
N SER A 353 28.84 -24.30 -11.26
CA SER A 353 28.98 -23.19 -10.31
C SER A 353 28.44 -21.86 -10.88
N PHE A 354 28.45 -21.67 -12.21
CA PHE A 354 27.83 -20.50 -12.84
C PHE A 354 26.34 -20.39 -12.49
N PHE A 355 25.57 -21.48 -12.68
CA PHE A 355 24.16 -21.50 -12.30
C PHE A 355 23.98 -21.43 -10.78
N GLY A 356 24.92 -21.99 -10.02
CA GLY A 356 25.03 -21.78 -8.58
C GLY A 356 25.03 -20.30 -8.20
N TRP A 357 25.93 -19.50 -8.77
CA TRP A 357 26.03 -18.07 -8.51
C TRP A 357 24.82 -17.26 -9.00
N VAL A 358 24.16 -17.68 -10.08
CA VAL A 358 22.85 -17.12 -10.48
C VAL A 358 21.82 -17.34 -9.36
N THR A 359 21.74 -18.55 -8.81
CA THR A 359 20.80 -18.83 -7.71
C THR A 359 21.21 -18.21 -6.37
N MET A 360 22.50 -17.96 -6.13
CA MET A 360 22.96 -17.17 -4.98
C MET A 360 22.52 -15.70 -5.11
N TYR A 361 22.59 -15.13 -6.31
CA TYR A 361 22.06 -13.79 -6.58
C TYR A 361 20.55 -13.73 -6.29
N ASP A 362 19.80 -14.74 -6.72
CA ASP A 362 18.37 -14.88 -6.41
C ASP A 362 18.11 -14.97 -4.89
N TRP A 363 18.93 -15.73 -4.15
CA TRP A 363 18.81 -15.84 -2.70
C TRP A 363 19.05 -14.49 -2.00
N LEU A 364 20.07 -13.74 -2.43
CA LEU A 364 20.39 -12.43 -1.86
C LEU A 364 19.30 -11.38 -2.14
N LEU A 365 18.59 -11.50 -3.26
CA LEU A 365 17.43 -10.68 -3.58
C LEU A 365 16.14 -11.15 -2.90
N GLY A 366 16.13 -12.32 -2.26
CA GLY A 366 14.92 -12.87 -1.64
C GLY A 366 13.96 -13.53 -2.62
N HIS A 367 14.43 -13.89 -3.83
CA HIS A 367 13.70 -14.75 -4.76
C HIS A 367 13.79 -16.23 -4.39
N ARG A 368 14.78 -16.62 -3.59
CA ARG A 368 14.95 -17.96 -3.04
C ARG A 368 15.28 -17.87 -1.56
N GLU A 369 15.00 -18.93 -0.84
CA GLU A 369 15.42 -19.12 0.56
C GLU A 369 16.25 -20.40 0.65
N VAL A 370 16.96 -20.57 1.77
CA VAL A 370 17.79 -21.75 2.02
C VAL A 370 17.43 -22.30 3.38
N TYR A 371 17.13 -23.61 3.44
CA TYR A 371 16.79 -24.29 4.68
C TYR A 371 17.67 -25.52 4.88
N ALA A 372 18.12 -25.74 6.11
CA ALA A 372 18.72 -26.99 6.52
C ALA A 372 17.62 -27.96 6.98
N PHE A 373 17.55 -29.12 6.32
CA PHE A 373 16.71 -30.25 6.70
C PHE A 373 17.55 -31.14 7.62
N GLU A 374 17.31 -31.04 8.92
CA GLU A 374 18.03 -31.80 9.94
C GLU A 374 17.17 -32.98 10.39
N GLY A 375 17.56 -34.19 10.01
CA GLY A 375 16.93 -35.42 10.50
C GLY A 375 17.93 -36.33 11.20
N ASP A 376 17.44 -37.46 11.72
CA ASP A 376 18.25 -38.42 12.47
C ASP A 376 19.40 -39.06 11.69
N VAL A 377 19.36 -39.06 10.34
CA VAL A 377 20.38 -39.68 9.49
C VAL A 377 21.41 -38.65 9.02
N ALA A 378 20.97 -37.51 8.48
CA ALA A 378 21.86 -36.45 8.01
C ALA A 378 21.17 -35.09 7.97
N THR A 379 21.99 -34.04 7.90
CA THR A 379 21.54 -32.68 7.61
C THR A 379 21.81 -32.35 6.14
N VAL A 380 20.79 -31.91 5.41
CA VAL A 380 20.92 -31.47 4.02
C VAL A 380 20.46 -30.03 3.87
N THR A 381 21.35 -29.14 3.41
CA THR A 381 21.03 -27.73 3.15
C THR A 381 20.46 -27.58 1.75
N LEU A 382 19.16 -27.34 1.64
CA LEU A 382 18.45 -27.23 0.37
C LEU A 382 18.03 -25.79 0.07
N MET A 383 18.23 -25.38 -1.17
CA MET A 383 17.71 -24.11 -1.69
C MET A 383 16.29 -24.29 -2.23
N THR A 384 15.39 -23.35 -1.92
CA THR A 384 14.02 -23.39 -2.42
C THR A 384 13.97 -23.14 -3.93
N ARG A 385 12.84 -23.47 -4.57
CA ARG A 385 12.47 -22.93 -5.88
C ARG A 385 12.41 -21.39 -5.87
N ARG A 386 12.43 -20.80 -7.06
CA ARG A 386 12.31 -19.35 -7.24
C ARG A 386 10.87 -18.88 -7.01
N HIS A 387 10.73 -17.77 -6.28
CA HIS A 387 9.49 -17.02 -6.10
C HIS A 387 9.69 -15.57 -6.57
N ASP A 388 8.80 -15.09 -7.43
CA ASP A 388 8.83 -13.70 -7.90
C ASP A 388 8.24 -12.74 -6.86
N TYR A 389 8.64 -11.47 -6.90
CA TYR A 389 8.13 -10.47 -5.98
C TYR A 389 6.62 -10.27 -6.13
N VAL A 390 5.94 -10.24 -4.98
CA VAL A 390 4.54 -9.81 -4.92
C VAL A 390 4.46 -8.31 -5.22
N GLN A 391 3.75 -7.96 -6.29
CA GLN A 391 3.56 -6.56 -6.68
C GLN A 391 2.47 -5.91 -5.81
N TYR A 392 2.86 -4.99 -4.93
CA TYR A 392 1.92 -4.19 -4.14
C TYR A 392 1.64 -2.85 -4.81
N GLN A 393 0.37 -2.44 -4.84
CA GLN A 393 0.03 -1.08 -5.23
C GLN A 393 0.14 -0.14 -4.02
N ALA A 394 0.63 1.08 -4.22
CA ALA A 394 0.60 2.09 -3.16
C ALA A 394 -0.86 2.42 -2.79
N ASN A 395 -1.16 2.58 -1.50
CA ASN A 395 -2.47 3.03 -1.05
C ASN A 395 -2.49 4.56 -0.98
N PRO A 396 -3.21 5.27 -1.87
CA PRO A 396 -3.25 6.72 -1.84
C PRO A 396 -3.90 7.28 -0.58
N LEU A 397 -4.69 6.47 0.15
CA LEU A 397 -5.40 6.87 1.36
C LEU A 397 -4.50 6.90 2.61
N GLU A 398 -3.30 6.32 2.55
CA GLU A 398 -2.33 6.36 3.67
C GLU A 398 -1.61 7.72 3.79
N LEU A 399 -1.78 8.59 2.79
CA LEU A 399 -1.22 9.93 2.77
C LEU A 399 -2.33 11.01 2.86
N PRO A 400 -2.89 11.29 4.06
CA PRO A 400 -3.83 12.40 4.25
C PRO A 400 -3.31 13.73 3.72
N GLN A 401 -4.12 14.36 2.87
CA GLN A 401 -3.88 15.72 2.34
C GLN A 401 -4.66 16.80 3.12
N ALA A 402 -5.41 16.42 4.15
CA ALA A 402 -6.40 17.27 4.81
C ALA A 402 -5.81 18.57 5.39
N ALA A 403 -4.72 18.48 6.17
CA ALA A 403 -4.05 19.65 6.74
C ALA A 403 -3.56 20.63 5.65
N CYS A 404 -3.05 20.11 4.53
CA CYS A 404 -2.61 20.92 3.40
C CYS A 404 -3.77 21.67 2.75
N HIS A 405 -4.96 21.06 2.64
CA HIS A 405 -6.16 21.74 2.13
C HIS A 405 -6.62 22.91 3.02
N TYR A 406 -6.58 22.75 4.34
CA TYR A 406 -6.92 23.85 5.26
C TYR A 406 -5.92 25.01 5.15
N ILE A 407 -4.62 24.71 5.12
CA ILE A 407 -3.56 25.73 4.97
C ILE A 407 -3.65 26.43 3.61
N LEU A 408 -3.94 25.67 2.54
CA LEU A 408 -4.18 26.22 1.21
C LEU A 408 -5.41 27.12 1.22
N GLY A 409 -6.52 26.70 1.85
CA GLY A 409 -7.74 27.50 1.99
C GLY A 409 -7.50 28.84 2.69
N VAL A 410 -6.74 28.85 3.80
CA VAL A 410 -6.35 30.09 4.49
C VAL A 410 -5.47 30.97 3.59
N SER A 411 -4.52 30.36 2.89
CA SER A 411 -3.62 31.10 1.99
C SER A 411 -4.38 31.73 0.81
N LEU A 412 -5.33 31.00 0.22
CA LEU A 412 -6.23 31.49 -0.82
C LEU A 412 -7.13 32.61 -0.30
N TYR A 413 -7.71 32.47 0.90
CA TYR A 413 -8.49 33.53 1.54
C TYR A 413 -7.70 34.83 1.71
N VAL A 414 -6.46 34.75 2.20
CA VAL A 414 -5.60 35.94 2.32
C VAL A 414 -5.31 36.54 0.93
N SER A 415 -5.02 35.72 -0.08
CA SER A 415 -4.78 36.20 -1.45
C SER A 415 -5.99 36.91 -2.04
N THR A 416 -7.18 36.33 -1.92
CA THR A 416 -8.43 36.90 -2.46
C THR A 416 -8.81 38.17 -1.72
N LEU A 417 -8.59 38.22 -0.40
CA LEU A 417 -8.78 39.43 0.40
C LEU A 417 -7.82 40.53 -0.04
N LEU A 418 -6.52 40.26 -0.17
CA LEU A 418 -5.54 41.26 -0.62
C LEU A 418 -5.85 41.76 -2.04
N PHE A 419 -6.29 40.88 -2.93
CA PHE A 419 -6.74 41.26 -4.28
C PHE A 419 -7.98 42.18 -4.22
N PHE A 420 -8.99 41.82 -3.42
CA PHE A 420 -10.16 42.65 -3.19
C PHE A 420 -9.78 44.03 -2.65
N LEU A 421 -8.86 44.09 -1.68
CA LEU A 421 -8.36 45.35 -1.13
C LEU A 421 -7.62 46.18 -2.19
N MET A 422 -6.80 45.56 -3.03
CA MET A 422 -6.14 46.26 -4.14
C MET A 422 -7.16 46.89 -5.10
N CYS A 423 -8.22 46.15 -5.47
CA CYS A 423 -9.31 46.68 -6.29
C CYS A 423 -10.04 47.83 -5.59
N LEU A 424 -10.34 47.69 -4.30
CA LEU A 424 -11.00 48.72 -3.49
C LEU A 424 -10.16 50.00 -3.43
N LEU A 425 -8.85 49.87 -3.18
CA LEU A 425 -7.93 51.00 -3.15
C LEU A 425 -7.79 51.65 -4.53
N PHE A 426 -7.83 50.89 -5.62
CA PHE A 426 -7.85 51.44 -6.98
C PHE A 426 -9.12 52.25 -7.27
N VAL A 427 -10.29 51.76 -6.83
CA VAL A 427 -11.55 52.52 -6.93
C VAL A 427 -11.45 53.82 -6.14
N TYR A 428 -10.94 53.79 -4.90
CA TYR A 428 -10.75 55.03 -4.14
C TYR A 428 -9.71 55.96 -4.77
N ALA A 429 -8.60 55.43 -5.27
CA ALA A 429 -7.57 56.20 -5.96
C ALA A 429 -8.12 56.92 -7.21
N THR A 430 -8.92 56.22 -8.03
CA THR A 430 -9.59 56.83 -9.20
C THR A 430 -10.63 57.88 -8.78
N SER A 431 -11.37 57.65 -7.69
CA SER A 431 -12.35 58.61 -7.16
C SER A 431 -11.74 59.91 -6.66
N VAL A 432 -10.46 59.90 -6.26
CA VAL A 432 -9.68 61.08 -5.87
C VAL A 432 -8.70 61.52 -6.97
N HIS A 433 -8.89 61.09 -8.21
CA HIS A 433 -8.04 61.42 -9.37
C HIS A 433 -6.54 61.15 -9.14
N PHE A 434 -6.18 60.06 -8.45
CA PHE A 434 -4.81 59.68 -8.09
C PHE A 434 -4.04 60.71 -7.23
N HIS A 435 -4.75 61.62 -6.54
CA HIS A 435 -4.16 62.56 -5.58
C HIS A 435 -4.17 61.96 -4.17
N PHE A 436 -3.17 61.13 -3.87
CA PHE A 436 -2.96 60.53 -2.54
C PHE A 436 -1.47 60.47 -2.21
N HIS A 437 -1.13 60.27 -0.93
CA HIS A 437 0.27 60.19 -0.50
C HIS A 437 0.86 58.82 -0.85
N VAL A 438 1.73 58.77 -1.87
CA VAL A 438 2.38 57.52 -2.33
C VAL A 438 3.14 56.82 -1.21
N ALA A 439 3.75 57.58 -0.29
CA ALA A 439 4.45 57.05 0.88
C ALA A 439 3.56 56.15 1.77
N ASN A 440 2.28 56.50 1.91
CA ASN A 440 1.33 55.71 2.71
C ASN A 440 1.00 54.38 2.00
N VAL A 441 0.93 54.37 0.67
CA VAL A 441 0.60 53.18 -0.13
C VAL A 441 1.72 52.13 -0.10
N ILE A 442 2.98 52.53 0.07
CA ILE A 442 4.12 51.60 0.22
C ILE A 442 3.94 50.68 1.45
N HIS A 443 3.19 51.13 2.46
CA HIS A 443 2.93 50.37 3.69
C HIS A 443 1.67 49.49 3.63
N ILE A 444 1.13 49.22 2.44
CA ILE A 444 -0.08 48.41 2.26
C ILE A 444 -0.02 47.03 2.91
N ASN A 445 1.09 46.32 2.76
CA ASN A 445 1.26 44.99 3.37
C ASN A 445 1.36 45.07 4.91
N ARG A 446 1.76 46.21 5.47
CA ARG A 446 1.93 46.39 6.92
C ARG A 446 0.68 46.88 7.62
N VAL A 447 -0.13 47.67 6.94
CA VAL A 447 -1.32 48.31 7.51
C VAL A 447 -2.58 47.59 7.03
N ALA A 448 -2.85 47.59 5.72
CA ALA A 448 -4.10 47.07 5.18
C ALA A 448 -4.23 45.55 5.38
N ALA A 449 -3.17 44.79 5.15
CA ALA A 449 -3.22 43.34 5.33
C ALA A 449 -3.55 42.93 6.77
N ILE A 450 -2.97 43.62 7.77
CA ILE A 450 -3.17 43.33 9.19
C ILE A 450 -4.57 43.74 9.64
N VAL A 451 -5.02 44.92 9.22
CA VAL A 451 -6.33 45.47 9.61
C VAL A 451 -7.48 44.64 9.04
N TRP A 452 -7.37 44.20 7.79
CA TRP A 452 -8.44 43.47 7.10
C TRP A 452 -8.32 41.96 7.22
N GLY A 453 -7.11 41.42 7.12
CA GLY A 453 -6.86 39.97 7.13
C GLY A 453 -6.60 39.40 8.52
N GLY A 454 -6.20 40.22 9.48
CA GLY A 454 -5.91 39.77 10.84
C GLY A 454 -4.57 39.04 10.98
N ARG A 455 -3.98 39.15 12.19
CA ARG A 455 -2.67 38.56 12.52
C ARG A 455 -2.60 37.03 12.32
N PRO A 456 -3.60 36.22 12.75
CA PRO A 456 -3.48 34.76 12.67
C PRO A 456 -3.36 34.21 11.24
N PHE A 457 -4.18 34.72 10.29
CA PHE A 457 -4.15 34.23 8.92
C PHE A 457 -2.87 34.63 8.17
N LEU A 458 -2.37 35.85 8.41
CA LEU A 458 -1.07 36.28 7.88
C LEU A 458 0.10 35.49 8.48
N PHE A 459 0.03 35.17 9.78
CA PHE A 459 1.04 34.33 10.43
C PHE A 459 1.05 32.92 9.84
N VAL A 460 -0.12 32.29 9.66
CA VAL A 460 -0.22 30.96 9.02
C VAL A 460 0.35 30.97 7.61
N ARG A 461 0.03 32.01 6.82
CA ARG A 461 0.59 32.18 5.47
C ARG A 461 2.12 32.32 5.48
N GLY A 462 2.66 33.19 6.34
CA GLY A 462 4.11 33.37 6.49
C GLY A 462 4.83 32.11 6.97
N MET A 463 4.25 31.40 7.94
CA MET A 463 4.76 30.12 8.43
C MET A 463 4.73 29.04 7.35
N THR A 464 3.72 29.04 6.47
CA THR A 464 3.65 28.11 5.34
C THR A 464 4.84 28.29 4.40
N ALA A 465 5.22 29.54 4.08
CA ALA A 465 6.39 29.82 3.27
C ALA A 465 7.70 29.40 3.96
N LEU A 466 7.82 29.61 5.28
CA LEU A 466 8.97 29.14 6.08
C LEU A 466 9.08 27.61 6.11
N VAL A 467 7.95 26.90 6.21
CA VAL A 467 7.87 25.43 6.11
C VAL A 467 8.32 24.96 4.72
N LEU A 468 7.88 25.63 3.65
CA LEU A 468 8.32 25.34 2.29
C LEU A 468 9.83 25.57 2.12
N LEU A 469 10.40 26.67 2.63
CA LEU A 469 11.86 26.92 2.64
C LEU A 469 12.64 25.93 3.52
N SER A 470 11.96 25.25 4.44
CA SER A 470 12.53 24.21 5.29
C SER A 470 12.41 22.80 4.71
N THR A 471 11.84 22.67 3.51
CA THR A 471 11.55 21.41 2.81
C THR A 471 12.43 21.27 1.56
N SER A 472 12.99 20.09 1.34
CA SER A 472 13.90 19.79 0.22
C SER A 472 13.20 19.88 -1.15
N PRO A 473 13.78 20.55 -2.17
CA PRO A 473 13.22 20.58 -3.52
C PRO A 473 13.68 19.34 -4.32
N ILE A 474 13.31 18.15 -3.83
CA ILE A 474 13.62 16.90 -4.52
C ILE A 474 12.55 16.63 -5.59
N GLN A 475 12.99 16.20 -6.78
CA GLN A 475 12.09 15.86 -7.88
C GLN A 475 12.26 14.38 -8.24
N PHE A 476 11.14 13.73 -8.52
CA PHE A 476 11.14 12.40 -9.13
C PHE A 476 11.33 12.58 -10.63
N VAL A 477 12.44 12.09 -11.17
CA VAL A 477 12.81 12.21 -12.58
C VAL A 477 12.89 10.83 -13.19
N VAL A 478 12.24 10.65 -14.33
CA VAL A 478 12.42 9.47 -15.18
C VAL A 478 13.37 9.87 -16.31
N GLY A 479 14.54 9.25 -16.36
CA GLY A 479 15.53 9.49 -17.41
C GLY A 479 15.03 9.04 -18.78
N SER A 480 15.67 9.50 -19.85
CA SER A 480 15.39 9.02 -21.22
C SER A 480 15.56 7.51 -21.38
N SER A 481 16.31 6.88 -20.47
CA SER A 481 16.49 5.43 -20.36
C SER A 481 15.33 4.68 -19.70
N GLY A 482 14.29 5.38 -19.23
CA GLY A 482 13.18 4.79 -18.47
C GLY A 482 13.50 4.52 -17.00
N VAL A 483 14.74 4.79 -16.55
CA VAL A 483 15.15 4.64 -15.15
C VAL A 483 14.64 5.83 -14.32
N ALA A 484 13.94 5.51 -13.24
CA ALA A 484 13.43 6.49 -12.30
C ALA A 484 14.42 6.73 -11.16
N ARG A 485 14.68 8.01 -10.83
CA ARG A 485 15.49 8.39 -9.68
C ARG A 485 15.02 9.70 -9.07
N PHE A 486 15.32 9.88 -7.80
CA PHE A 486 15.23 11.20 -7.19
C PHE A 486 16.44 12.05 -7.59
N SER A 487 16.18 13.27 -8.03
CA SER A 487 17.21 14.26 -8.33
C SER A 487 16.98 15.52 -7.49
N SER A 488 18.06 16.09 -6.97
CA SER A 488 18.00 17.39 -6.32
C SER A 488 17.83 18.47 -7.39
N SER A 489 16.72 19.21 -7.33
CA SER A 489 16.42 20.30 -8.26
C SER A 489 16.42 21.62 -7.48
N PRO A 490 17.54 22.37 -7.44
CA PRO A 490 17.59 23.65 -6.73
C PRO A 490 16.47 24.58 -7.22
N ARG A 491 15.83 25.29 -6.30
CA ARG A 491 14.76 26.23 -6.66
C ARG A 491 15.33 27.34 -7.55
N PRO A 492 14.63 27.73 -8.63
CA PRO A 492 15.05 28.87 -9.42
C PRO A 492 14.96 30.14 -8.58
N LEU A 493 15.81 31.12 -8.89
CA LEU A 493 15.92 32.35 -8.11
C LEU A 493 14.57 33.04 -7.90
N LEU A 494 13.71 33.07 -8.92
CA LEU A 494 12.39 33.69 -8.84
C LEU A 494 11.50 33.05 -7.76
N ASP A 495 11.48 31.72 -7.68
CA ASP A 495 10.69 31.00 -6.69
C ASP A 495 11.21 31.25 -5.27
N THR A 496 12.54 31.31 -5.10
CA THR A 496 13.15 31.67 -3.81
C THR A 496 12.82 33.10 -3.42
N LEU A 497 12.84 34.06 -4.36
CA LEU A 497 12.46 35.46 -4.09
C LEU A 497 10.99 35.58 -3.66
N ILE A 498 10.08 34.82 -4.29
CA ILE A 498 8.66 34.77 -3.95
C ILE A 498 8.44 34.11 -2.58
N LEU A 499 9.04 32.95 -2.32
CA LEU A 499 8.89 32.27 -1.03
C LEU A 499 9.49 33.08 0.12
N ALA A 500 10.63 33.73 -0.11
CA ALA A 500 11.22 34.63 0.88
C ALA A 500 10.33 35.86 1.13
N SER A 501 9.65 36.39 0.11
CA SER A 501 8.72 37.52 0.30
C SER A 501 7.46 37.07 1.06
N GLU A 502 6.92 35.89 0.78
CA GLU A 502 5.82 35.30 1.54
C GLU A 502 6.22 35.00 3.00
N ALA A 503 7.46 34.58 3.25
CA ALA A 503 7.95 34.39 4.61
C ALA A 503 7.95 35.68 5.45
N THR A 504 8.04 36.87 4.81
CA THR A 504 8.03 38.16 5.53
C THR A 504 6.70 38.48 6.21
N TRP A 505 5.59 37.82 5.87
CA TRP A 505 4.32 37.99 6.60
C TRP A 505 4.47 37.69 8.09
N ALA A 506 5.28 36.69 8.45
CA ALA A 506 5.57 36.38 9.85
C ALA A 506 6.32 37.54 10.55
N ALA A 507 7.24 38.21 9.84
CA ALA A 507 7.95 39.38 10.34
C ALA A 507 7.03 40.60 10.49
N TYR A 508 6.07 40.80 9.58
CA TYR A 508 5.06 41.88 9.73
C TYR A 508 4.19 41.68 10.96
N VAL A 509 3.73 40.44 11.21
CA VAL A 509 2.94 40.11 12.41
C VAL A 509 3.76 40.35 13.68
N LEU A 510 5.02 39.91 13.71
CA LEU A 510 5.91 40.15 14.85
C LEU A 510 6.08 41.64 15.15
N GLN A 511 6.34 42.44 14.12
CA GLN A 511 6.56 43.87 14.26
C GLN A 511 5.30 44.62 14.70
N ASP A 512 4.12 44.18 14.25
CA ASP A 512 2.84 44.73 14.68
C ASP A 512 2.50 44.38 16.14
N VAL A 513 2.86 43.17 16.61
CA VAL A 513 2.75 42.79 18.02
C VAL A 513 3.68 43.63 18.90
N LEU A 514 4.89 43.94 18.42
CA LEU A 514 5.89 44.75 19.14
C LEU A 514 5.69 46.27 18.97
N LEU A 515 4.68 46.69 18.22
CA LEU A 515 4.44 48.09 17.90
C LEU A 515 4.20 48.99 19.12
N PRO A 516 3.51 48.55 20.20
CA PRO A 516 3.38 49.34 21.43
C PRO A 516 4.72 49.69 22.09
N LEU A 517 5.74 48.85 21.91
CA LEU A 517 7.07 49.04 22.49
C LEU A 517 8.02 49.81 21.56
N THR A 518 7.75 49.78 20.25
CA THR A 518 8.67 50.25 19.20
C THR A 518 8.14 51.44 18.41
N SER A 519 6.97 51.96 18.77
CA SER A 519 6.22 52.97 18.01
C SER A 519 7.06 54.19 17.60
N ASP A 520 8.01 54.61 18.42
CA ASP A 520 8.86 55.80 18.22
C ASP A 520 9.95 55.62 17.15
N VAL A 521 10.22 54.38 16.72
CA VAL A 521 11.22 54.03 15.70
C VAL A 521 10.68 53.09 14.60
N ALA A 522 9.49 52.51 14.79
CA ALA A 522 8.90 51.47 13.94
C ALA A 522 8.84 51.88 12.45
N ALA A 523 8.54 53.15 12.16
CA ALA A 523 8.49 53.69 10.79
C ALA A 523 9.76 53.42 9.96
N VAL A 524 10.92 53.40 10.62
CA VAL A 524 12.23 53.18 9.98
C VAL A 524 12.75 51.78 10.27
N SER A 525 12.65 51.30 11.52
CA SER A 525 13.22 50.01 11.91
C SER A 525 12.48 48.81 11.31
N ALA A 526 11.15 48.88 11.15
CA ALA A 526 10.37 47.73 10.67
C ALA A 526 10.54 47.46 9.16
N PRO A 527 10.51 48.47 8.26
CA PRO A 527 10.87 48.28 6.84
C PRO A 527 12.29 47.75 6.68
N PHE A 528 13.26 48.32 7.38
CA PHE A 528 14.66 47.90 7.32
C PHE A 528 14.84 46.45 7.82
N GLY A 529 14.26 46.09 8.97
CA GLY A 529 14.36 44.73 9.51
C GLY A 529 13.71 43.67 8.62
N THR A 530 12.67 44.03 7.88
CA THR A 530 12.02 43.09 6.95
C THR A 530 12.79 42.96 5.64
N ALA A 531 13.33 44.05 5.10
CA ALA A 531 14.22 43.99 3.95
C ALA A 531 15.50 43.17 4.26
N LEU A 532 16.05 43.35 5.46
CA LEU A 532 17.17 42.56 5.96
C LEU A 532 16.79 41.08 6.10
N SER A 533 15.65 40.78 6.75
CA SER A 533 15.15 39.40 6.87
C SER A 533 14.94 38.74 5.51
N TRP A 534 14.34 39.45 4.56
CA TRP A 534 14.13 38.95 3.21
C TRP A 534 15.46 38.62 2.51
N LEU A 535 16.41 39.56 2.55
CA LEU A 535 17.73 39.37 1.95
C LEU A 535 18.50 38.20 2.58
N THR A 536 18.48 38.09 3.91
CA THR A 536 19.14 37.00 4.64
C THR A 536 18.50 35.65 4.32
N ILE A 537 17.16 35.56 4.23
CA ILE A 537 16.46 34.33 3.87
C ILE A 537 16.83 33.90 2.43
N VAL A 538 16.86 34.84 1.47
CA VAL A 538 17.26 34.54 0.08
C VAL A 538 18.70 34.02 0.03
N ILE A 539 19.64 34.68 0.71
CA ILE A 539 21.05 34.27 0.74
C ILE A 539 21.18 32.89 1.41
N PHE A 540 20.50 32.66 2.53
CA PHE A 540 20.57 31.40 3.26
C PHE A 540 20.03 30.22 2.44
N ASP A 541 18.90 30.40 1.75
CA ASP A 541 18.32 29.33 0.92
C ASP A 541 19.18 29.02 -0.32
N MET A 542 19.76 30.04 -0.95
CA MET A 542 20.64 29.88 -2.11
C MET A 542 21.99 29.25 -1.78
N THR A 543 22.57 29.56 -0.60
CA THR A 543 23.91 29.08 -0.21
C THR A 543 23.88 27.70 0.43
N ALA A 544 22.80 27.38 1.15
CA ALA A 544 22.66 26.11 1.84
C ALA A 544 21.22 25.60 1.74
N PRO A 545 20.74 25.12 0.58
CA PRO A 545 19.40 24.52 0.45
C PRO A 545 19.31 23.22 1.26
N TYR A 546 18.13 22.91 1.82
CA TYR A 546 17.92 21.66 2.54
C TYR A 546 17.93 20.46 1.58
N ARG A 547 18.59 19.37 1.98
CA ARG A 547 18.65 18.11 1.24
C ARG A 547 17.92 17.03 2.00
N ALA A 548 17.01 16.32 1.33
CA ALA A 548 16.33 15.17 1.91
C ALA A 548 17.34 14.05 2.21
N THR A 549 17.11 13.35 3.31
CA THR A 549 17.89 12.18 3.72
C THR A 549 16.93 11.02 4.00
N ALA A 550 17.38 9.80 3.72
CA ALA A 550 16.67 8.58 4.06
C ALA A 550 17.60 7.69 4.90
N THR A 551 17.04 7.05 5.91
CA THR A 551 17.72 6.08 6.76
C THR A 551 16.97 4.77 6.68
N ILE A 552 17.70 3.68 6.49
CA ILE A 552 17.16 2.32 6.54
C ILE A 552 17.58 1.76 7.90
N ASP A 553 16.60 1.52 8.75
CA ASP A 553 16.78 0.90 10.07
C ASP A 553 15.59 -0.02 10.31
N ARG A 554 15.79 -1.33 10.10
CA ARG A 554 14.72 -2.31 10.20
C ARG A 554 14.59 -2.78 11.64
N GLN A 555 13.61 -2.26 12.35
CA GLN A 555 13.22 -2.67 13.70
C GLN A 555 11.91 -3.43 13.65
N CYS A 556 11.90 -4.69 14.06
CA CYS A 556 10.72 -5.54 14.07
C CYS A 556 10.32 -5.91 15.50
N THR A 557 9.03 -5.81 15.78
CA THR A 557 8.40 -6.26 17.01
C THR A 557 7.58 -7.51 16.72
N VAL A 558 7.78 -8.55 17.53
CA VAL A 558 7.01 -9.80 17.42
C VAL A 558 5.71 -9.61 18.19
N LEU A 559 4.59 -9.53 17.48
CA LEU A 559 3.26 -9.41 18.11
C LEU A 559 2.77 -10.77 18.60
N GLN A 560 2.93 -11.79 17.75
CA GLN A 560 2.64 -13.18 18.06
C GLN A 560 3.74 -14.06 17.47
N VAL A 561 4.42 -14.81 18.32
CA VAL A 561 5.55 -15.67 17.90
C VAL A 561 5.09 -16.63 16.80
N GLY A 562 5.75 -16.56 15.64
CA GLY A 562 5.44 -17.39 14.47
C GLY A 562 4.17 -17.03 13.69
N LEU A 563 3.40 -16.00 14.10
CA LEU A 563 2.13 -15.64 13.47
C LEU A 563 2.02 -14.18 13.04
N ALA A 564 2.63 -13.23 13.75
CA ALA A 564 2.49 -11.81 13.42
C ALA A 564 3.72 -10.98 13.82
N LEU A 565 4.17 -10.13 12.90
CA LEU A 565 5.30 -9.22 13.01
C LEU A 565 4.89 -7.80 12.58
N ASP A 566 5.32 -6.80 13.33
CA ASP A 566 5.22 -5.38 12.95
C ASP A 566 6.61 -4.76 12.88
N CYS A 567 6.97 -4.28 11.69
CA CYS A 567 8.30 -3.81 11.36
C CYS A 567 8.27 -2.34 10.90
N HIS A 568 9.14 -1.53 11.50
CA HIS A 568 9.52 -0.22 10.99
C HIS A 568 10.81 -0.37 10.19
N ALA A 569 10.82 0.04 8.92
CA ALA A 569 11.94 -0.20 8.00
C ALA A 569 12.90 0.99 7.86
N GLY A 570 12.47 2.19 8.26
CA GLY A 570 13.28 3.39 8.10
C GLY A 570 12.50 4.69 8.07
N THR A 571 13.25 5.80 8.03
CA THR A 571 12.69 7.15 7.99
C THR A 571 13.22 7.97 6.82
N VAL A 572 12.33 8.67 6.13
CA VAL A 572 12.64 9.62 5.05
C VAL A 572 12.34 11.04 5.55
N THR A 573 13.39 11.83 5.77
CA THR A 573 13.27 13.20 6.26
C THR A 573 13.33 14.18 5.09
N ILE A 574 12.16 14.69 4.66
CA ILE A 574 12.03 15.63 3.54
C ILE A 574 12.22 17.09 3.99
N GLY A 575 11.96 17.39 5.26
CA GLY A 575 12.18 18.72 5.84
C GLY A 575 12.87 18.67 7.20
N SER A 576 13.30 19.84 7.70
CA SER A 576 13.98 19.97 8.99
C SER A 576 13.34 21.02 9.89
N PHE A 577 12.97 20.59 11.11
CA PHE A 577 12.49 21.48 12.16
C PHE A 577 13.58 22.46 12.65
N GLY A 578 14.84 22.01 12.70
CA GLY A 578 15.96 22.88 13.07
C GLY A 578 16.21 24.00 12.04
N ARG A 579 16.01 23.73 10.75
CA ARG A 579 16.05 24.77 9.70
C ARG A 579 14.90 25.75 9.86
N LEU A 580 13.70 25.28 10.16
CA LEU A 580 12.53 26.13 10.42
C LEU A 580 12.80 27.07 11.60
N GLN A 581 13.33 26.54 12.71
CA GLN A 581 13.72 27.35 13.88
C GLN A 581 14.76 28.41 13.51
N THR A 582 15.76 28.04 12.70
CA THR A 582 16.77 29.00 12.21
C THR A 582 16.14 30.11 11.38
N LEU A 583 15.24 29.79 10.45
CA LEU A 583 14.57 30.81 9.60
C LEU A 583 13.65 31.74 10.41
N VAL A 584 12.91 31.20 11.39
CA VAL A 584 12.14 32.01 12.34
C VAL A 584 13.09 32.90 13.16
N GLY A 585 14.20 32.34 13.64
CA GLY A 585 15.25 33.06 14.37
C GLY A 585 15.88 34.20 13.56
N ILE A 586 16.09 34.01 12.25
CA ILE A 586 16.54 35.07 11.33
C ILE A 586 15.52 36.21 11.31
N GLY A 587 14.22 35.91 11.16
CA GLY A 587 13.17 36.94 11.17
C GLY A 587 13.14 37.76 12.46
N VAL A 588 13.23 37.10 13.62
CA VAL A 588 13.28 37.76 14.94
C VAL A 588 14.59 38.55 15.12
N GLY A 589 15.72 37.96 14.77
CA GLY A 589 17.04 38.56 14.89
C GLY A 589 17.21 39.81 14.02
N CYS A 590 16.78 39.76 12.76
CA CYS A 590 16.79 40.91 11.85
C CYS A 590 15.91 42.06 12.37
N ALA A 591 14.75 41.75 12.95
CA ALA A 591 13.89 42.77 13.57
C ALA A 591 14.57 43.42 14.80
N ALA A 592 15.23 42.63 15.65
CA ALA A 592 15.96 43.12 16.82
C ALA A 592 17.17 43.98 16.43
N VAL A 593 17.99 43.53 15.47
CA VAL A 593 19.15 44.28 14.96
C VAL A 593 18.71 45.61 14.35
N ALA A 594 17.66 45.60 13.53
CA ALA A 594 17.11 46.83 12.95
C ALA A 594 16.63 47.82 14.02
N TYR A 595 15.96 47.33 15.07
CA TYR A 595 15.55 48.16 16.21
C TYR A 595 16.77 48.76 16.93
N ILE A 596 17.79 47.97 17.25
CA ILE A 596 19.00 48.44 17.95
C ILE A 596 19.74 49.50 17.12
N ILE A 597 19.96 49.25 15.82
CA ILE A 597 20.66 50.18 14.92
C ILE A 597 19.93 51.54 14.88
N VAL A 598 18.61 51.53 14.68
CA VAL A 598 17.83 52.78 14.59
C VAL A 598 17.77 53.50 15.94
N ARG A 599 17.67 52.78 17.07
CA ARG A 599 17.69 53.39 18.40
C ARG A 599 19.03 54.02 18.74
N VAL A 600 20.15 53.35 18.42
CA VAL A 600 21.51 53.90 18.61
C VAL A 600 21.74 55.10 17.69
N ALA A 601 21.32 55.02 16.42
CA ALA A 601 21.42 56.14 15.48
C ALA A 601 20.62 57.36 15.95
N LYS A 602 19.42 57.15 16.51
CA LYS A 602 18.57 58.21 17.07
C LYS A 602 19.16 58.82 18.34
N GLN A 603 19.90 58.06 19.15
CA GLN A 603 20.63 58.56 20.32
C GLN A 603 21.84 59.43 19.95
N HIS A 604 22.43 59.23 18.76
CA HIS A 604 23.60 59.97 18.28
C HIS A 604 23.27 61.07 17.26
N ALA A 605 22.00 61.17 16.82
CA ALA A 605 21.56 62.24 15.94
C ALA A 605 21.39 63.57 16.70
N PRO A 606 21.78 64.72 16.11
CA PRO A 606 21.54 66.02 16.73
C PRO A 606 20.04 66.23 16.93
N ALA A 607 19.67 66.75 18.10
CA ALA A 607 18.29 66.99 18.51
C ALA A 607 17.58 67.92 17.50
N THR A 608 16.97 67.32 16.49
CA THR A 608 16.00 68.00 15.62
C THR A 608 14.70 68.05 16.41
N SER A 609 14.11 69.24 16.48
CA SER A 609 12.83 69.49 17.13
C SER A 609 11.75 68.61 16.51
N THR A 610 11.58 67.42 17.06
CA THR A 610 10.50 66.52 16.69
C THR A 610 9.27 67.09 17.39
N THR A 611 8.32 67.57 16.59
CA THR A 611 7.00 67.95 17.07
C THR A 611 6.43 66.78 17.88
N PRO A 612 5.87 67.03 19.07
CA PRO A 612 5.29 65.97 19.89
C PRO A 612 4.21 65.26 19.07
N ARG A 613 4.29 63.93 18.94
CA ARG A 613 3.21 63.14 18.35
C ARG A 613 1.92 63.48 19.09
N SER A 614 0.90 63.93 18.35
CA SER A 614 -0.43 64.19 18.88
C SER A 614 -0.99 62.94 19.58
N ASN A 615 -1.90 63.14 20.53
CA ASN A 615 -2.49 62.04 21.31
C ASN A 615 -3.11 60.96 20.38
N PRO A 616 -2.92 59.67 20.69
CA PRO A 616 -3.44 58.58 19.87
C PRO A 616 -4.97 58.65 19.78
N HIS A 617 -5.50 58.48 18.56
CA HIS A 617 -6.94 58.53 18.29
C HIS A 617 -7.54 57.13 18.29
N PHE A 618 -8.61 56.90 19.07
CA PHE A 618 -9.21 55.57 19.27
C PHE A 618 -9.74 54.87 18.00
N ALA A 619 -10.03 55.61 16.94
CA ALA A 619 -10.52 55.04 15.67
C ALA A 619 -9.40 54.66 14.69
N ILE A 620 -8.15 55.05 14.95
CA ILE A 620 -7.02 54.80 14.04
C ILE A 620 -6.26 53.57 14.54
N PRO A 621 -6.03 52.54 13.69
CA PRO A 621 -5.18 51.41 14.05
C PRO A 621 -3.76 51.84 14.39
N ALA A 622 -3.15 51.19 15.38
CA ALA A 622 -1.76 51.43 15.76
C ALA A 622 -0.75 51.32 14.58
N PRO A 623 -0.90 50.39 13.61
CA PRO A 623 -0.08 50.38 12.38
C PRO A 623 -0.20 51.66 11.56
N SER A 624 -1.41 52.21 11.41
CA SER A 624 -1.62 53.45 10.66
C SER A 624 -0.94 54.64 11.35
N GLU A 625 -0.97 54.67 12.69
CA GLU A 625 -0.28 55.69 13.49
C GLU A 625 1.26 55.58 13.39
N ALA A 626 1.80 54.37 13.32
CA ALA A 626 3.23 54.16 13.26
C ALA A 626 3.84 54.37 11.86
N PHE A 627 3.09 54.09 10.78
CA PHE A 627 3.65 54.02 9.42
C PHE A 627 3.18 55.13 8.46
N PHE A 628 2.06 55.81 8.69
CA PHE A 628 1.60 56.85 7.79
C PHE A 628 2.22 58.22 8.08
N HIS A 629 2.43 58.99 7.01
CA HIS A 629 2.99 60.33 7.08
C HIS A 629 1.93 61.35 7.55
N MET A 630 2.29 62.18 8.53
CA MET A 630 1.42 63.21 9.11
C MET A 630 1.80 64.59 8.56
N THR A 631 0.81 65.37 8.11
CA THR A 631 1.02 66.70 7.48
C THR A 631 0.69 67.90 8.40
N SER A 632 0.10 67.67 9.58
CA SER A 632 -0.30 68.72 10.55
C SER A 632 -0.52 68.14 11.96
N ASP A 633 -0.72 68.98 12.99
CA ASP A 633 -1.05 68.56 14.37
C ASP A 633 -2.38 67.78 14.50
N GLU A 634 -3.21 67.77 13.44
CA GLU A 634 -4.44 66.99 13.34
C GLU A 634 -4.24 65.75 12.46
N TRP A 635 -4.85 64.61 12.83
CA TRP A 635 -4.74 63.33 12.11
C TRP A 635 -5.48 63.39 10.77
N HIS A 636 -4.81 63.84 9.70
CA HIS A 636 -5.40 63.88 8.35
C HIS A 636 -5.00 62.64 7.53
N LEU A 637 -5.97 61.75 7.26
CA LEU A 637 -5.78 60.63 6.32
C LEU A 637 -6.51 60.90 5.00
N ASP A 638 -5.83 60.68 3.88
CA ASP A 638 -6.49 60.69 2.57
C ASP A 638 -7.45 59.49 2.43
N SER A 639 -8.34 59.53 1.43
CA SER A 639 -9.39 58.50 1.27
C SER A 639 -8.83 57.09 1.07
N VAL A 640 -7.63 56.97 0.49
CA VAL A 640 -6.93 55.70 0.27
C VAL A 640 -6.35 55.18 1.59
N ALA A 641 -5.67 56.04 2.36
CA ALA A 641 -5.12 55.73 3.67
C ALA A 641 -6.22 55.42 4.71
N CYS A 642 -7.40 56.04 4.59
CA CYS A 642 -8.59 55.67 5.36
C CYS A 642 -9.02 54.23 5.05
N ALA A 643 -9.17 53.88 3.78
CA ALA A 643 -9.55 52.54 3.36
C ALA A 643 -8.51 51.47 3.80
N MET A 644 -7.21 51.79 3.70
CA MET A 644 -6.12 50.94 4.23
C MET A 644 -6.23 50.75 5.75
N SER A 645 -6.70 51.77 6.48
CA SER A 645 -6.91 51.72 7.92
C SER A 645 -8.24 51.04 8.33
N GLY A 646 -8.99 50.45 7.39
CA GLY A 646 -10.28 49.82 7.66
C GLY A 646 -11.40 50.83 7.96
N VAL A 647 -11.25 52.06 7.47
CA VAL A 647 -12.23 53.14 7.60
C VAL A 647 -12.71 53.50 6.19
N LEU A 648 -13.95 53.17 5.85
CA LEU A 648 -14.50 53.38 4.52
C LEU A 648 -15.22 54.72 4.43
N PRO A 649 -14.67 55.70 3.68
CA PRO A 649 -15.35 56.96 3.45
C PRO A 649 -16.45 56.76 2.41
N LEU A 650 -17.70 56.86 2.84
CA LEU A 650 -18.89 56.94 1.98
C LEU A 650 -19.26 58.42 1.78
N ARG A 651 -20.26 58.72 0.94
CA ARG A 651 -20.61 60.11 0.56
C ARG A 651 -20.78 61.05 1.77
N HIS A 652 -21.60 60.68 2.75
CA HIS A 652 -21.87 61.49 3.97
C HIS A 652 -21.56 60.74 5.27
N LEU A 653 -21.11 59.49 5.17
CA LEU A 653 -20.91 58.58 6.29
C LEU A 653 -19.50 58.00 6.22
N ILE A 654 -18.97 57.66 7.38
CA ILE A 654 -17.74 56.91 7.54
C ILE A 654 -18.12 55.58 8.19
N PHE A 655 -17.73 54.46 7.59
CA PHE A 655 -17.92 53.15 8.20
C PHE A 655 -16.58 52.60 8.67
N ASP A 656 -16.43 52.44 9.99
CA ASP A 656 -15.28 51.74 10.55
C ASP A 656 -15.56 50.23 10.59
N VAL A 657 -14.87 49.48 9.73
CA VAL A 657 -15.02 48.03 9.60
C VAL A 657 -14.55 47.29 10.86
N LYS A 658 -13.60 47.88 11.61
CA LYS A 658 -13.00 47.27 12.80
C LYS A 658 -13.92 47.41 14.01
N LEU A 659 -14.50 48.59 14.18
CA LEU A 659 -15.40 48.92 15.29
C LEU A 659 -16.87 48.61 14.98
N TRP A 660 -17.20 48.34 13.71
CA TRP A 660 -18.58 48.20 13.22
C TRP A 660 -19.47 49.42 13.57
N VAL A 661 -18.90 50.62 13.49
CA VAL A 661 -19.59 51.88 13.80
C VAL A 661 -19.66 52.77 12.56
N VAL A 662 -20.80 53.43 12.38
CA VAL A 662 -21.01 54.47 11.37
C VAL A 662 -20.95 55.84 12.03
N THR A 663 -20.09 56.73 11.53
CA THR A 663 -19.99 58.13 11.97
C THR A 663 -20.25 59.08 10.80
N THR A 664 -20.58 60.34 11.09
CA THR A 664 -20.83 61.35 10.06
C THR A 664 -19.53 61.93 9.53
N ARG A 665 -19.45 62.14 8.21
CA ARG A 665 -18.30 62.77 7.54
C ARG A 665 -18.37 64.29 7.66
N ASP A 666 -17.34 64.90 8.26
CA ASP A 666 -17.17 66.36 8.19
C ASP A 666 -16.81 66.80 6.75
N LYS A 667 -17.31 67.96 6.33
CA LYS A 667 -17.17 68.50 4.96
C LYS A 667 -15.73 68.94 4.67
N TYR A 668 -14.87 67.99 4.29
CA TYR A 668 -13.60 68.25 3.62
C TYR A 668 -13.51 67.47 2.31
N ASP A 669 -13.22 68.18 1.22
CA ASP A 669 -13.29 67.68 -0.16
C ASP A 669 -12.18 66.68 -0.53
N ARG A 670 -11.15 66.45 0.31
CA ARG A 670 -9.94 65.69 -0.10
C ARG A 670 -9.36 64.70 0.93
N GLY A 671 -9.97 64.54 2.10
CA GLY A 671 -9.51 63.60 3.14
C GLY A 671 -10.38 63.66 4.40
N HIS A 672 -10.07 62.82 5.38
CA HIS A 672 -10.72 62.83 6.69
C HIS A 672 -9.73 63.25 7.76
N THR A 673 -10.09 64.30 8.48
CA THR A 673 -9.34 64.76 9.65
C THR A 673 -9.99 64.17 10.89
N PHE A 674 -9.23 63.39 11.65
CA PHE A 674 -9.61 62.93 12.97
C PHE A 674 -9.11 63.98 13.98
N ALA A 675 -10.03 64.64 14.67
CA ALA A 675 -9.67 65.57 15.73
C ALA A 675 -8.92 64.81 16.84
N PRO A 676 -7.82 65.35 17.40
CA PRO A 676 -7.16 64.72 18.55
C PRO A 676 -8.19 64.52 19.67
N ALA A 677 -8.16 63.36 20.32
CA ALA A 677 -9.03 63.11 21.46
C ALA A 677 -8.82 64.25 22.47
N PRO A 678 -9.90 64.89 23.00
CA PRO A 678 -9.74 65.90 24.04
C PRO A 678 -8.96 65.24 25.18
N SER A 679 -7.84 65.85 25.57
CA SER A 679 -6.97 65.43 26.66
C SER A 679 -7.74 65.39 27.99
N THR A 680 -8.54 64.34 28.17
CA THR A 680 -9.33 64.06 29.36
C THR A 680 -9.22 62.57 29.70
N ALA A 681 -7.99 62.05 29.61
CA ALA A 681 -7.49 61.15 30.63
C ALA A 681 -6.51 61.92 31.53
N THR A 682 -6.93 63.11 32.00
CA THR A 682 -6.47 63.56 33.31
C THR A 682 -6.92 62.46 34.27
N MET A 683 -5.98 61.63 34.73
CA MET A 683 -6.13 61.08 36.07
C MET A 683 -6.62 62.23 36.94
N LEU A 684 -7.68 61.98 37.72
CA LEU A 684 -8.17 62.87 38.77
C LEU A 684 -7.05 63.13 39.79
N ALA A 685 -6.05 63.90 39.41
CA ALA A 685 -5.17 64.61 40.31
C ALA A 685 -5.92 65.88 40.67
N LEU A 686 -6.69 65.78 41.76
CA LEU A 686 -7.20 66.93 42.49
C LEU A 686 -6.02 67.81 42.92
N SER A 687 -5.66 68.77 42.09
CA SER A 687 -4.94 69.96 42.55
C SER A 687 -5.99 70.94 43.08
N PRO A 688 -5.87 71.43 44.33
CA PRO A 688 -6.87 72.31 44.90
C PRO A 688 -6.69 73.70 44.30
N VAL A 689 -7.50 74.03 43.30
CA VAL A 689 -7.66 75.42 42.85
C VAL A 689 -8.87 75.98 43.57
N SER A 690 -8.58 76.86 44.52
CA SER A 690 -9.52 77.71 45.23
C SER A 690 -10.12 78.72 44.24
N ASP A 691 -11.30 78.42 43.71
CA ASP A 691 -12.24 79.43 43.20
C ASP A 691 -13.69 78.90 43.28
N PRO A 692 -14.61 79.59 44.00
CA PRO A 692 -15.94 79.07 44.30
C PRO A 692 -16.98 79.58 43.29
N ALA A 693 -16.95 79.13 42.04
CA ALA A 693 -18.01 79.51 41.09
C ALA A 693 -18.12 78.61 39.84
N PHE A 694 -18.17 77.28 39.97
CA PHE A 694 -18.82 76.44 38.93
C PHE A 694 -19.18 75.06 39.48
N SER A 695 -20.28 74.96 40.22
CA SER A 695 -20.88 73.68 40.61
C SER A 695 -21.64 73.08 39.42
N LEU A 696 -20.95 72.35 38.55
CA LEU A 696 -21.57 71.38 37.65
C LEU A 696 -22.00 70.17 38.49
N ALA A 697 -23.22 70.22 39.02
CA ALA A 697 -23.87 69.09 39.66
C ALA A 697 -24.01 67.95 38.63
N MET A 698 -23.13 66.96 38.69
CA MET A 698 -23.32 65.68 38.01
C MET A 698 -24.48 64.94 38.70
N PRO A 699 -25.56 64.57 37.98
CA PRO A 699 -26.67 63.83 38.57
C PRO A 699 -26.17 62.45 39.02
N SER A 700 -26.41 62.09 40.29
CA SER A 700 -25.93 60.85 40.93
C SER A 700 -26.40 59.56 40.23
N HIS A 701 -27.41 59.63 39.37
CA HIS A 701 -27.87 58.52 38.52
C HIS A 701 -26.90 58.13 37.38
N ARG A 702 -25.97 59.00 36.97
CA ARG A 702 -24.95 58.68 35.94
C ARG A 702 -23.79 57.84 36.48
N GLY A 703 -23.41 58.00 37.74
CA GLY A 703 -22.34 57.23 38.38
C GLY A 703 -22.72 55.75 38.53
N MET A 704 -23.92 55.47 39.05
CA MET A 704 -24.40 54.09 39.17
C MET A 704 -24.61 53.41 37.80
N ARG A 705 -25.10 54.15 36.79
CA ARG A 705 -25.15 53.64 35.41
C ARG A 705 -23.76 53.32 34.85
N MET A 706 -22.76 54.17 35.07
CA MET A 706 -21.38 53.88 34.66
C MET A 706 -20.83 52.65 35.37
N HIS A 707 -20.95 52.56 36.71
CA HIS A 707 -20.47 51.40 37.45
C HIS A 707 -21.16 50.09 37.03
N LEU A 708 -22.46 50.13 36.74
CA LEU A 708 -23.20 48.99 36.20
C LEU A 708 -22.76 48.61 34.78
N VAL A 709 -22.50 49.59 33.90
CA VAL A 709 -21.98 49.35 32.56
C VAL A 709 -20.55 48.78 32.60
N THR A 710 -19.70 49.29 33.50
CA THR A 710 -18.34 48.78 33.72
C THR A 710 -18.38 47.35 34.26
N LEU A 711 -19.23 47.07 35.25
CA LEU A 711 -19.43 45.72 35.79
C LEU A 711 -19.98 44.77 34.72
N ALA A 712 -20.96 45.21 33.93
CA ALA A 712 -21.47 44.44 32.80
C ALA A 712 -20.39 44.17 31.74
N GLY A 713 -19.49 45.12 31.49
CA GLY A 713 -18.32 44.95 30.63
C GLY A 713 -17.32 43.92 31.17
N PHE A 714 -16.99 43.97 32.47
CA PHE A 714 -16.15 42.96 33.09
C PHE A 714 -16.78 41.57 33.11
N LEU A 715 -18.09 41.48 33.38
CA LEU A 715 -18.86 40.24 33.29
C LEU A 715 -18.88 39.72 31.84
N TYR A 716 -19.05 40.58 30.85
CA TYR A 716 -18.97 40.20 29.44
C TYR A 716 -17.61 39.62 29.08
N ILE A 717 -16.51 40.25 29.50
CA ILE A 717 -15.14 39.74 29.29
C ILE A 717 -14.95 38.40 30.00
N GLY A 718 -15.39 38.28 31.25
CA GLY A 718 -15.33 37.03 32.01
C GLY A 718 -16.11 35.90 31.32
N CYS A 719 -17.32 36.20 30.86
CA CYS A 719 -18.17 35.27 30.12
C CYS A 719 -17.56 34.90 28.77
N THR A 720 -16.99 35.83 28.00
CA THR A 720 -16.38 35.51 26.69
C THR A 720 -15.13 34.66 26.85
N VAL A 721 -14.31 34.90 27.87
CA VAL A 721 -13.16 34.05 28.21
C VAL A 721 -13.63 32.66 28.64
N ALA A 722 -14.62 32.58 29.53
CA ALA A 722 -15.19 31.32 29.98
C ALA A 722 -15.78 30.52 28.81
N VAL A 723 -16.59 31.17 27.95
CA VAL A 723 -17.17 30.57 26.73
C VAL A 723 -16.08 30.06 25.80
N SER A 724 -15.02 30.85 25.56
CA SER A 724 -13.90 30.45 24.70
C SER A 724 -13.16 29.23 25.27
N TYR A 725 -12.90 29.21 26.58
CA TYR A 725 -12.27 28.06 27.23
C TYR A 725 -13.16 26.82 27.17
N THR A 726 -14.45 26.94 27.47
CA THR A 726 -15.40 25.83 27.33
C THR A 726 -15.55 25.36 25.89
N PHE A 727 -15.48 26.26 24.90
CA PHE A 727 -15.53 25.89 23.48
C PHE A 727 -14.33 25.03 23.10
N VAL A 728 -13.12 25.37 23.53
CA VAL A 728 -11.91 24.54 23.32
C VAL A 728 -12.05 23.19 24.03
N GLY A 729 -12.62 23.17 25.24
CA GLY A 729 -12.91 21.93 25.96
C GLY A 729 -13.88 21.02 25.22
N LEU A 730 -14.99 21.57 24.70
CA LEU A 730 -16.02 20.85 23.94
C LEU A 730 -15.52 20.40 22.56
N SER A 731 -14.68 21.21 21.90
CA SER A 731 -14.17 20.89 20.56
C SER A 731 -13.06 19.84 20.60
N LYS A 732 -12.35 19.68 21.72
CA LYS A 732 -11.22 18.74 21.86
C LYS A 732 -11.57 17.31 21.46
N SER A 733 -12.71 16.78 21.88
CA SER A 733 -13.11 15.40 21.55
C SER A 733 -13.52 15.24 20.09
N THR A 734 -14.18 16.25 19.53
CA THR A 734 -14.71 16.24 18.17
C THR A 734 -13.59 16.46 17.15
N MET A 735 -12.68 17.38 17.41
CA MET A 735 -11.52 17.70 16.56
C MET A 735 -10.33 16.76 16.77
N ALA A 736 -10.53 15.62 17.45
CA ALA A 736 -9.47 14.62 17.66
C ALA A 736 -9.08 13.88 16.37
N ASN A 737 -9.93 13.93 15.34
CA ASN A 737 -9.71 13.33 14.02
C ASN A 737 -10.31 14.22 12.92
N ASP A 738 -9.90 13.97 11.69
CA ASP A 738 -10.31 14.74 10.50
C ASP A 738 -11.80 14.53 10.11
N PHE A 739 -12.44 13.47 10.61
CA PHE A 739 -13.88 13.24 10.40
C PHE A 739 -14.76 14.13 11.27
N TRP A 740 -14.19 14.82 12.26
CA TRP A 740 -14.91 15.58 13.28
C TRP A 740 -15.89 14.70 14.06
N TRP A 741 -15.52 13.43 14.29
CA TRP A 741 -16.35 12.44 14.96
C TRP A 741 -15.75 12.08 16.33
N ALA A 742 -16.42 12.53 17.39
CA ALA A 742 -15.99 12.23 18.76
C ALA A 742 -15.88 10.72 19.00
N SER A 743 -14.79 10.31 19.65
CA SER A 743 -14.49 8.90 20.00
C SER A 743 -14.26 7.95 18.82
N PHE A 744 -14.13 8.46 17.59
CA PHE A 744 -13.75 7.61 16.47
C PHE A 744 -12.31 7.11 16.64
N ASN A 745 -12.16 5.80 16.81
CA ASN A 745 -10.90 5.12 16.98
C ASN A 745 -10.82 3.89 16.07
N THR A 746 -9.60 3.39 15.88
CA THR A 746 -9.33 2.22 15.03
C THR A 746 -9.87 0.93 15.65
N THR A 747 -9.75 0.76 16.97
CA THR A 747 -10.11 -0.49 17.67
C THR A 747 -11.62 -0.69 17.88
N GLY A 748 -12.38 0.40 17.96
CA GLY A 748 -13.82 0.37 18.23
C GLY A 748 -14.63 0.78 17.02
N ALA A 749 -14.77 2.09 16.80
CA ALA A 749 -15.70 2.65 15.81
C ALA A 749 -15.36 2.22 14.38
N GLN A 750 -14.09 2.27 13.99
CA GLN A 750 -13.68 1.86 12.64
C GLN A 750 -13.88 0.36 12.42
N SER A 751 -13.41 -0.49 13.34
CA SER A 751 -13.59 -1.95 13.23
C SER A 751 -15.07 -2.34 13.21
N TYR A 752 -15.93 -1.66 13.98
CA TYR A 752 -17.37 -1.89 13.96
C TYR A 752 -17.96 -1.53 12.60
N LEU A 753 -17.66 -0.35 12.05
CA LEU A 753 -18.14 0.05 10.73
C LEU A 753 -17.68 -0.92 9.64
N VAL A 754 -16.44 -1.40 9.70
CA VAL A 754 -15.90 -2.37 8.72
C VAL A 754 -16.69 -3.68 8.78
N ASN A 755 -16.86 -4.28 9.96
CA ASN A 755 -17.64 -5.52 10.10
C ASN A 755 -19.11 -5.32 9.74
N TRP A 756 -19.67 -4.18 10.10
CA TRP A 756 -21.04 -3.81 9.74
C TRP A 756 -21.20 -3.71 8.22
N PHE A 757 -20.36 -2.96 7.51
CA PHE A 757 -20.40 -2.88 6.04
C PHE A 757 -20.20 -4.26 5.40
N ASN A 758 -19.23 -5.06 5.87
CA ASN A 758 -19.00 -6.41 5.35
C ASN A 758 -20.24 -7.30 5.48
N THR A 759 -20.99 -7.16 6.57
CA THR A 759 -22.24 -7.89 6.82
C THR A 759 -23.37 -7.36 5.94
N GLN A 760 -23.59 -6.04 5.90
CA GLN A 760 -24.68 -5.44 5.12
C GLN A 760 -24.53 -5.68 3.61
N LEU A 761 -23.30 -5.68 3.10
CA LEU A 761 -23.02 -5.95 1.68
C LEU A 761 -23.36 -7.39 1.25
N GLN A 762 -23.55 -8.33 2.18
CA GLN A 762 -24.07 -9.68 1.84
C GLN A 762 -25.59 -9.68 1.59
N PHE A 763 -26.31 -8.72 2.18
CA PHE A 763 -27.78 -8.63 2.07
C PHE A 763 -28.21 -7.75 0.91
N ILE A 764 -27.43 -6.72 0.59
CA ILE A 764 -27.73 -5.79 -0.50
C ILE A 764 -27.46 -6.47 -1.86
N PRO A 765 -28.43 -6.48 -2.80
CA PRO A 765 -28.20 -7.00 -4.14
C PRO A 765 -27.13 -6.19 -4.89
N THR A 766 -26.16 -6.88 -5.51
CA THR A 766 -25.01 -6.29 -6.21
C THR A 766 -25.37 -5.32 -7.35
N ASN A 767 -26.54 -5.47 -7.97
CA ASN A 767 -27.03 -4.60 -9.06
C ASN A 767 -28.16 -3.66 -8.63
N SER A 768 -28.32 -3.39 -7.33
CA SER A 768 -29.33 -2.46 -6.84
C SER A 768 -28.91 -1.01 -7.13
N THR A 769 -29.73 -0.28 -7.88
CA THR A 769 -29.58 1.18 -8.06
C THR A 769 -30.21 1.98 -6.92
N THR A 770 -30.76 1.29 -5.91
CA THR A 770 -31.44 1.91 -4.78
C THR A 770 -30.42 2.35 -3.75
N THR A 771 -30.43 3.63 -3.38
CA THR A 771 -29.63 4.13 -2.25
C THR A 771 -30.27 3.67 -0.94
N TYR A 772 -29.55 2.88 -0.16
CA TYR A 772 -29.99 2.46 1.17
C TYR A 772 -29.58 3.52 2.19
N THR A 773 -30.57 4.14 2.83
CA THR A 773 -30.34 5.08 3.94
C THR A 773 -30.60 4.33 5.25
N LEU A 774 -29.54 4.10 6.01
CA LEU A 774 -29.58 3.33 7.25
C LEU A 774 -29.12 4.21 8.41
N ALA A 775 -29.87 4.17 9.52
CA ALA A 775 -29.52 4.90 10.74
C ALA A 775 -28.50 4.08 11.55
N LEU A 776 -27.26 4.57 11.64
CA LEU A 776 -26.14 3.85 12.30
C LEU A 776 -26.37 3.59 13.80
N ASP A 777 -27.26 4.36 14.44
CA ASP A 777 -27.63 4.27 15.86
C ASP A 777 -28.80 3.31 16.14
N SER A 778 -29.35 2.66 15.11
CA SER A 778 -30.42 1.68 15.28
C SER A 778 -29.94 0.42 16.02
N PRO A 779 -30.65 -0.06 17.06
CA PRO A 779 -30.33 -1.32 17.77
C PRO A 779 -30.31 -2.57 16.87
N GLN A 780 -30.95 -2.49 15.70
CA GLN A 780 -30.95 -3.55 14.70
C GLN A 780 -29.56 -3.84 14.11
N HIS A 781 -28.62 -2.92 14.26
CA HIS A 781 -27.29 -3.02 13.68
C HIS A 781 -26.20 -3.45 14.68
N THR A 782 -26.56 -3.71 15.94
CA THR A 782 -25.61 -4.14 16.97
C THR A 782 -24.91 -5.43 16.57
N ASP A 783 -23.58 -5.47 16.73
CA ASP A 783 -22.79 -6.68 16.58
C ASP A 783 -22.80 -7.51 17.88
N MET A 784 -23.00 -8.81 17.73
CA MET A 784 -23.04 -9.79 18.83
C MET A 784 -21.85 -10.73 18.83
N MET A 785 -21.02 -10.71 17.77
CA MET A 785 -19.90 -11.62 17.60
C MET A 785 -18.61 -11.08 18.22
N TYR A 786 -18.43 -9.76 18.21
CA TYR A 786 -17.19 -9.13 18.66
C TYR A 786 -17.42 -8.07 19.74
N LEU A 787 -16.44 -7.97 20.65
CA LEU A 787 -16.36 -6.92 21.65
C LEU A 787 -15.42 -5.82 21.14
N TYR A 788 -15.94 -4.59 21.05
CA TYR A 788 -15.26 -3.42 20.49
C TYR A 788 -14.63 -2.49 21.54
N ASN A 789 -14.61 -2.92 22.81
CA ASN A 789 -14.05 -2.16 23.93
C ASN A 789 -12.65 -2.66 24.37
N LEU A 790 -12.04 -3.54 23.58
CA LEU A 790 -10.74 -4.13 23.88
C LEU A 790 -9.60 -3.20 23.43
N THR A 791 -8.45 -3.32 24.11
CA THR A 791 -7.21 -2.61 23.74
C THR A 791 -6.63 -3.11 22.42
N THR A 792 -6.92 -4.37 22.06
CA THR A 792 -6.59 -4.96 20.77
C THR A 792 -7.80 -4.88 19.84
N PRO A 793 -7.63 -4.48 18.56
CA PRO A 793 -8.73 -4.46 17.61
C PRO A 793 -9.32 -5.87 17.44
N PRO A 794 -10.66 -6.02 17.39
CA PRO A 794 -11.28 -7.31 17.17
C PRO A 794 -11.00 -7.83 15.75
N SER A 795 -11.16 -9.13 15.55
CA SER A 795 -11.01 -9.75 14.23
C SER A 795 -12.00 -9.12 13.23
N LEU A 796 -11.47 -8.73 12.07
CA LEU A 796 -12.28 -8.25 10.96
C LEU A 796 -12.70 -9.45 10.10
N SER A 797 -14.00 -9.61 9.90
CA SER A 797 -14.56 -10.74 9.16
C SER A 797 -15.14 -10.31 7.82
N ALA A 798 -14.76 -11.01 6.76
CA ALA A 798 -15.30 -10.86 5.42
C ALA A 798 -15.45 -12.23 4.75
N SER A 799 -16.50 -12.41 3.97
CA SER A 799 -16.73 -13.64 3.20
C SER A 799 -15.68 -13.76 2.09
N SER A 800 -14.93 -14.88 2.06
CA SER A 800 -13.99 -15.20 0.97
C SER A 800 -14.70 -15.42 -0.37
N LEU A 801 -16.00 -15.70 -0.36
CA LEU A 801 -16.83 -15.92 -1.55
C LEU A 801 -17.42 -14.62 -2.13
N TYR A 802 -17.26 -13.50 -1.43
CA TYR A 802 -17.85 -12.22 -1.84
C TYR A 802 -17.34 -11.74 -3.20
N VAL A 803 -16.04 -11.93 -3.49
CA VAL A 803 -15.45 -11.47 -4.76
C VAL A 803 -16.09 -12.16 -5.96
N THR A 804 -16.40 -13.45 -5.85
CA THR A 804 -17.10 -14.18 -6.91
C THR A 804 -18.55 -13.72 -7.08
N GLU A 805 -19.12 -12.94 -6.14
CA GLU A 805 -20.52 -12.50 -6.17
C GLU A 805 -20.67 -11.26 -7.02
N ILE A 806 -19.76 -10.32 -6.79
CA ILE A 806 -19.73 -9.01 -7.44
C ILE A 806 -19.18 -9.06 -8.87
N GLN A 807 -18.69 -10.22 -9.32
CA GLN A 807 -18.24 -10.42 -10.72
C GLN A 807 -19.39 -10.29 -11.73
N VAL A 808 -20.62 -10.54 -11.31
CA VAL A 808 -21.80 -10.26 -12.13
C VAL A 808 -22.08 -8.76 -12.06
N ASN A 809 -21.70 -8.03 -13.10
CA ASN A 809 -21.73 -6.57 -13.14
C ASN A 809 -22.56 -6.05 -14.33
N THR A 810 -22.75 -4.74 -14.40
CA THR A 810 -23.42 -4.08 -15.52
C THR A 810 -22.60 -4.19 -16.80
N LEU A 811 -23.28 -4.22 -17.95
CA LEU A 811 -22.62 -4.34 -19.25
C LEU A 811 -21.65 -3.19 -19.54
N ALA A 812 -21.99 -1.97 -19.11
CA ALA A 812 -21.13 -0.80 -19.25
C ALA A 812 -19.82 -0.96 -18.49
N ASN A 813 -19.88 -1.46 -17.25
CA ASN A 813 -18.69 -1.71 -16.43
C ASN A 813 -17.82 -2.83 -17.04
N VAL A 814 -18.43 -3.87 -17.59
CA VAL A 814 -17.70 -4.96 -18.27
C VAL A 814 -16.96 -4.43 -19.50
N ILE A 815 -17.64 -3.69 -20.38
CA ILE A 815 -17.04 -3.12 -21.60
C ILE A 815 -15.89 -2.17 -21.24
N ALA A 816 -16.10 -1.27 -20.26
CA ALA A 816 -15.05 -0.37 -19.78
C ALA A 816 -13.85 -1.14 -19.21
N SER A 817 -14.09 -2.25 -18.51
CA SER A 817 -13.04 -3.09 -17.93
C SER A 817 -12.27 -3.87 -18.99
N LEU A 818 -12.95 -4.41 -20.01
CA LEU A 818 -12.30 -5.11 -21.14
C LEU A 818 -11.34 -4.19 -21.89
N ARG A 819 -11.72 -2.93 -22.11
CA ARG A 819 -10.85 -1.92 -22.77
C ARG A 819 -9.62 -1.51 -21.95
N LYS A 820 -9.70 -1.64 -20.63
CA LYS A 820 -8.58 -1.35 -19.72
C LYS A 820 -7.69 -2.58 -19.49
N MET A 821 -8.18 -3.77 -19.84
CA MET A 821 -7.46 -5.03 -19.65
C MET A 821 -6.29 -5.13 -20.62
N ASP A 822 -5.15 -5.61 -20.13
CA ASP A 822 -3.99 -5.90 -20.99
C ASP A 822 -4.37 -6.95 -22.05
N GLY A 823 -3.98 -6.68 -23.31
CA GLY A 823 -4.25 -7.57 -24.44
C GLY A 823 -3.70 -8.98 -24.24
N CYS A 824 -2.58 -9.13 -23.54
CA CYS A 824 -2.00 -10.43 -23.22
C CYS A 824 -2.85 -11.23 -22.20
N ALA A 825 -3.63 -10.54 -21.36
CA ALA A 825 -4.49 -11.15 -20.35
C ALA A 825 -5.86 -11.58 -20.91
N LEU A 826 -6.31 -11.05 -22.05
CA LEU A 826 -7.66 -11.27 -22.58
C LEU A 826 -8.01 -12.76 -22.80
N PRO A 827 -7.15 -13.61 -23.41
CA PRO A 827 -7.46 -15.02 -23.57
C PRO A 827 -7.59 -15.81 -22.27
N TRP A 828 -7.12 -15.25 -21.15
CA TRP A 828 -7.28 -15.84 -19.82
C TRP A 828 -8.65 -15.58 -19.21
N ILE A 829 -9.54 -14.79 -19.82
CA ILE A 829 -10.96 -14.72 -19.41
C ILE A 829 -11.54 -16.14 -19.53
N PHE A 830 -11.96 -16.71 -18.40
CA PHE A 830 -12.30 -18.11 -18.34
C PHE A 830 -13.70 -18.36 -18.89
N THR A 831 -13.78 -18.58 -20.19
CA THR A 831 -14.99 -18.94 -20.89
C THR A 831 -14.65 -19.88 -22.04
N ALA A 832 -15.51 -20.87 -22.26
CA ALA A 832 -15.45 -21.69 -23.47
C ALA A 832 -16.43 -21.09 -24.48
N TYR A 833 -15.89 -20.32 -25.42
CA TYR A 833 -16.62 -19.61 -26.45
C TYR A 833 -17.47 -20.55 -27.32
N CYS A 834 -18.69 -20.11 -27.59
CA CYS A 834 -19.66 -20.79 -28.45
C CYS A 834 -19.59 -20.30 -29.89
N TYR A 835 -19.27 -19.02 -30.09
CA TYR A 835 -19.27 -18.35 -31.39
C TYR A 835 -18.11 -17.37 -31.50
N VAL A 836 -17.62 -17.14 -32.72
CA VAL A 836 -16.67 -16.05 -33.01
C VAL A 836 -17.39 -14.70 -32.97
N ASP A 837 -18.55 -14.60 -33.62
CA ASP A 837 -19.30 -13.37 -33.88
C ASP A 837 -20.66 -13.34 -33.18
N PHE A 838 -21.19 -12.14 -32.92
CA PHE A 838 -22.51 -11.93 -32.30
C PHE A 838 -23.68 -12.39 -33.19
N ASP A 839 -23.48 -12.52 -34.50
CA ASP A 839 -24.52 -12.92 -35.46
C ASP A 839 -24.61 -14.45 -35.65
N HIS A 840 -23.87 -15.23 -34.84
CA HIS A 840 -23.88 -16.70 -34.76
C HIS A 840 -23.37 -17.39 -36.03
N THR A 841 -22.64 -16.68 -36.89
CA THR A 841 -22.19 -17.18 -38.20
C THR A 841 -21.13 -18.26 -38.05
N PHE A 842 -20.19 -18.09 -37.12
CA PHE A 842 -19.04 -18.98 -36.94
C PHE A 842 -19.11 -19.67 -35.57
N GLU A 843 -19.48 -20.95 -35.57
CA GLU A 843 -19.53 -21.77 -34.36
C GLU A 843 -18.14 -22.22 -33.89
N MET A 844 -17.93 -22.31 -32.57
CA MET A 844 -16.64 -22.63 -31.93
C MET A 844 -16.68 -23.73 -30.86
N ALA A 845 -17.85 -24.22 -30.44
CA ALA A 845 -17.90 -25.14 -29.31
C ALA A 845 -17.14 -26.46 -29.59
N ASN A 846 -16.39 -26.96 -28.60
CA ASN A 846 -15.55 -28.15 -28.73
C ASN A 846 -16.31 -29.47 -28.95
N SER A 847 -17.62 -29.51 -28.69
CA SER A 847 -18.48 -30.67 -28.94
C SER A 847 -19.85 -30.26 -29.48
N ALA A 848 -20.50 -31.15 -30.23
CA ALA A 848 -21.84 -30.91 -30.77
C ALA A 848 -22.90 -30.70 -29.67
N ALA A 849 -22.80 -31.48 -28.58
CA ALA A 849 -23.71 -31.34 -27.43
C ALA A 849 -23.55 -29.98 -26.74
N ARG A 850 -22.31 -29.44 -26.65
CA ARG A 850 -22.07 -28.09 -26.15
C ARG A 850 -22.63 -27.03 -27.09
N GLN A 851 -22.42 -27.16 -28.41
CA GLN A 851 -22.97 -26.23 -29.39
C GLN A 851 -24.50 -26.15 -29.30
N ALA A 852 -25.19 -27.29 -29.11
CA ALA A 852 -26.64 -27.30 -28.91
C ALA A 852 -27.08 -26.58 -27.63
N LYS A 853 -26.28 -26.63 -26.55
CA LYS A 853 -26.54 -25.86 -25.32
C LYS A 853 -26.32 -24.36 -25.53
N CYS A 854 -25.34 -23.96 -26.34
CA CYS A 854 -25.04 -22.56 -26.65
C CYS A 854 -26.22 -21.82 -27.29
N GLN A 855 -27.14 -22.54 -27.94
CA GLN A 855 -28.36 -22.00 -28.56
C GLN A 855 -29.50 -21.78 -27.55
N GLN A 856 -29.32 -22.14 -26.28
CA GLN A 856 -30.33 -22.03 -25.23
C GLN A 856 -30.05 -20.86 -24.28
N GLN A 857 -31.09 -20.35 -23.63
CA GLN A 857 -30.95 -19.37 -22.55
C GLN A 857 -30.25 -20.03 -21.33
N PRO A 858 -29.38 -19.31 -20.61
CA PRO A 858 -29.02 -17.90 -20.78
C PRO A 858 -27.85 -17.64 -21.77
N LEU A 859 -27.21 -18.68 -22.31
CA LEU A 859 -25.93 -18.55 -23.05
C LEU A 859 -26.02 -17.71 -24.33
N VAL A 860 -27.16 -17.72 -25.02
CA VAL A 860 -27.39 -16.88 -26.21
C VAL A 860 -27.37 -15.39 -25.87
N ALA A 861 -27.84 -15.01 -24.68
CA ALA A 861 -27.94 -13.61 -24.25
C ALA A 861 -26.69 -13.15 -23.45
N ASP A 862 -25.68 -14.01 -23.35
CA ASP A 862 -24.46 -13.80 -22.57
C ASP A 862 -23.26 -13.49 -23.49
N GLY A 863 -22.71 -12.29 -23.36
CA GLY A 863 -21.55 -11.81 -24.12
C GLY A 863 -20.31 -12.67 -23.93
N ALA A 864 -20.18 -13.39 -22.80
CA ALA A 864 -19.05 -14.28 -22.54
C ALA A 864 -19.06 -15.53 -23.43
N SER A 865 -20.17 -15.81 -24.12
CA SER A 865 -20.27 -16.89 -25.12
C SER A 865 -19.65 -16.53 -26.48
N TYR A 866 -19.33 -15.25 -26.71
CA TYR A 866 -18.91 -14.73 -28.02
C TYR A 866 -17.51 -14.15 -27.96
N LEU A 867 -16.63 -14.57 -28.87
CA LEU A 867 -15.25 -14.06 -28.91
C LEU A 867 -15.19 -12.58 -29.32
N GLU A 868 -16.12 -12.13 -30.17
CA GLU A 868 -16.27 -10.74 -30.61
C GLU A 868 -16.36 -9.76 -29.44
N SER A 869 -16.97 -10.17 -28.32
CA SER A 869 -17.10 -9.34 -27.12
C SER A 869 -15.76 -8.81 -26.62
N ILE A 870 -14.74 -9.67 -26.57
CA ILE A 870 -13.39 -9.33 -26.11
C ILE A 870 -12.57 -8.68 -27.23
N LEU A 871 -12.69 -9.14 -28.48
CA LEU A 871 -11.88 -8.64 -29.61
C LEU A 871 -12.24 -7.21 -30.02
N ARG A 872 -13.52 -6.81 -29.92
CA ARG A 872 -13.96 -5.42 -30.18
C ARG A 872 -13.47 -4.43 -29.14
N ASN A 873 -13.10 -4.92 -27.96
CA ASN A 873 -12.68 -4.13 -26.81
C ASN A 873 -11.20 -4.35 -26.45
N ALA A 874 -10.43 -5.01 -27.32
CA ALA A 874 -9.03 -5.31 -27.09
C ALA A 874 -8.08 -4.19 -27.55
N ASP A 875 -6.96 -4.04 -26.85
CA ASP A 875 -5.77 -3.37 -27.40
C ASP A 875 -5.07 -4.32 -28.41
N TRP A 876 -5.39 -4.16 -29.69
CA TRP A 876 -4.92 -5.06 -30.76
C TRP A 876 -3.40 -5.15 -30.88
N PRO A 877 -2.62 -4.06 -30.81
CA PRO A 877 -1.16 -4.13 -30.73
C PRO A 877 -0.65 -5.09 -29.64
N ALA A 878 -1.05 -4.89 -28.38
CA ALA A 878 -0.64 -5.74 -27.26
C ALA A 878 -1.13 -7.19 -27.42
N LEU A 879 -2.39 -7.38 -27.82
CA LEU A 879 -2.98 -8.69 -28.09
C LEU A 879 -2.20 -9.44 -29.18
N THR A 880 -1.80 -8.75 -30.25
CA THR A 880 -1.10 -9.35 -31.38
C THR A 880 0.33 -9.77 -31.00
N THR A 881 1.00 -9.00 -30.13
CA THR A 881 2.33 -9.35 -29.61
C THR A 881 2.32 -10.69 -28.87
N CYS A 882 1.32 -10.93 -28.03
CA CYS A 882 1.24 -12.17 -27.23
C CYS A 882 0.56 -13.32 -27.96
N TRP A 883 -0.51 -13.04 -28.74
CA TRP A 883 -1.44 -14.05 -29.22
C TRP A 883 -1.70 -14.01 -30.73
N GLY A 884 -1.10 -13.07 -31.48
CA GLY A 884 -1.42 -12.83 -32.89
C GLY A 884 -1.28 -14.07 -33.77
N ALA A 885 -0.15 -14.79 -33.65
CA ALA A 885 0.08 -16.03 -34.40
C ALA A 885 -0.90 -17.15 -34.03
N ALA A 886 -1.21 -17.29 -32.73
CA ALA A 886 -2.14 -18.29 -32.23
C ALA A 886 -3.57 -17.99 -32.69
N LEU A 887 -4.03 -16.74 -32.57
CA LEU A 887 -5.34 -16.28 -33.04
C LEU A 887 -5.49 -16.43 -34.56
N ALA A 888 -4.43 -16.13 -35.31
CA ALA A 888 -4.42 -16.31 -36.75
C ALA A 888 -4.62 -17.78 -37.14
N SER A 889 -3.81 -18.67 -36.55
CA SER A 889 -3.87 -20.11 -36.81
C SER A 889 -5.21 -20.74 -36.38
N ALA A 890 -5.67 -20.40 -35.18
CA ALA A 890 -6.84 -21.00 -34.56
C ALA A 890 -8.17 -20.50 -35.14
N ILE A 891 -8.24 -19.24 -35.60
CA ILE A 891 -9.52 -18.59 -35.92
C ILE A 891 -9.42 -17.76 -37.21
N LEU A 892 -8.56 -16.73 -37.24
CA LEU A 892 -8.67 -15.68 -38.26
C LEU A 892 -8.40 -16.21 -39.67
N ASN A 893 -7.48 -17.15 -39.85
CA ASN A 893 -7.16 -17.71 -41.17
C ASN A 893 -8.36 -18.42 -41.82
N ASP A 894 -9.20 -19.10 -41.03
CA ASP A 894 -10.39 -19.80 -41.54
C ASP A 894 -11.59 -18.85 -41.68
N VAL A 895 -11.79 -17.92 -40.73
CA VAL A 895 -12.88 -16.93 -40.80
C VAL A 895 -12.73 -16.01 -42.02
N THR A 896 -11.51 -15.56 -42.31
CA THR A 896 -11.19 -14.64 -43.42
C THR A 896 -11.26 -15.28 -44.81
N MET A 897 -11.51 -16.59 -44.91
CA MET A 897 -11.81 -17.24 -46.20
C MET A 897 -13.19 -16.81 -46.76
N THR A 898 -14.06 -16.24 -45.91
CA THR A 898 -15.38 -15.78 -46.30
C THR A 898 -15.46 -14.25 -46.35
N THR A 899 -16.26 -13.68 -47.26
CA THR A 899 -16.49 -12.23 -47.34
C THR A 899 -17.12 -11.66 -46.07
N ILE A 900 -17.98 -12.44 -45.40
CA ILE A 900 -18.61 -12.08 -44.13
C ILE A 900 -17.53 -11.95 -43.05
N GLY A 901 -16.63 -12.93 -42.94
CA GLY A 901 -15.55 -12.92 -41.95
C GLY A 901 -14.52 -11.80 -42.16
N GLN A 902 -14.15 -11.48 -43.41
CA GLN A 902 -13.28 -10.33 -43.71
C GLN A 902 -13.92 -9.00 -43.29
N THR A 903 -15.22 -8.85 -43.56
CA THR A 903 -15.99 -7.66 -43.16
C THR A 903 -16.06 -7.54 -41.64
N TRP A 904 -16.38 -8.64 -40.95
CA TRP A 904 -16.45 -8.72 -39.49
C TRP A 904 -15.11 -8.35 -38.83
N LEU A 905 -13.99 -8.89 -39.32
CA LEU A 905 -12.66 -8.60 -38.76
C LEU A 905 -12.30 -7.12 -38.90
N THR A 906 -12.54 -6.55 -40.08
CA THR A 906 -12.29 -5.13 -40.35
C THR A 906 -13.13 -4.23 -39.44
N GLN A 907 -14.41 -4.56 -39.24
CA GLN A 907 -15.30 -3.82 -38.34
C GLN A 907 -14.89 -3.96 -36.86
N THR A 908 -14.44 -5.14 -36.45
CA THR A 908 -13.99 -5.43 -35.09
C THR A 908 -12.72 -4.64 -34.75
N GLN A 909 -11.74 -4.63 -35.65
CA GLN A 909 -10.50 -3.86 -35.49
C GLN A 909 -10.75 -2.35 -35.55
N ALA A 910 -11.63 -1.90 -36.44
CA ALA A 910 -12.01 -0.48 -36.51
C ALA A 910 -12.72 -0.01 -35.24
N ALA A 911 -13.62 -0.84 -34.69
CA ALA A 911 -14.26 -0.55 -33.41
C ALA A 911 -13.22 -0.43 -32.29
N ALA A 912 -12.32 -1.41 -32.16
CA ALA A 912 -11.28 -1.39 -31.15
C ALA A 912 -10.33 -0.17 -31.28
N ALA A 913 -9.90 0.18 -32.49
CA ALA A 913 -9.06 1.35 -32.74
C ALA A 913 -9.77 2.68 -32.40
N SER A 914 -11.07 2.77 -32.68
CA SER A 914 -11.88 3.93 -32.32
C SER A 914 -12.11 4.08 -30.82
N ASN A 915 -11.99 2.98 -30.05
CA ASN A 915 -12.27 2.86 -28.62
C ASN A 915 -11.10 3.22 -27.69
N LEU A 916 -9.97 3.69 -28.22
CA LEU A 916 -8.81 4.21 -27.46
C LEU A 916 -9.05 5.62 -26.87
N GLN A 917 -10.29 6.13 -26.90
CA GLN A 917 -10.72 7.49 -26.51
C GLN A 917 -11.97 7.42 -25.55
N PRO A 918 -12.46 8.53 -24.93
CA PRO A 918 -13.01 8.56 -23.55
C PRO A 918 -14.37 7.83 -23.31
N MET A 919 -14.79 7.75 -22.03
CA MET A 919 -15.98 7.00 -21.52
C MET A 919 -17.28 7.15 -22.33
N ALA A 920 -17.49 8.24 -23.06
CA ALA A 920 -18.64 8.45 -23.95
C ALA A 920 -18.79 7.36 -25.04
N GLN A 921 -17.72 6.63 -25.36
CA GLN A 921 -17.75 5.52 -26.33
C GLN A 921 -18.16 4.16 -25.72
N VAL A 922 -18.30 4.05 -24.40
CA VAL A 922 -18.78 2.82 -23.75
C VAL A 922 -20.28 2.63 -24.01
N GLU A 923 -21.07 3.71 -23.93
CA GLU A 923 -22.52 3.65 -24.17
C GLU A 923 -22.85 3.20 -25.60
N VAL A 924 -22.07 3.63 -26.60
CA VAL A 924 -22.24 3.22 -28.00
C VAL A 924 -22.08 1.71 -28.15
N GLU A 925 -21.08 1.13 -27.47
CA GLU A 925 -20.82 -0.31 -27.51
C GLU A 925 -21.87 -1.10 -26.70
N VAL A 926 -22.34 -0.57 -25.56
CA VAL A 926 -23.48 -1.14 -24.82
C VAL A 926 -24.71 -1.24 -25.70
N VAL A 927 -25.01 -0.18 -26.47
CA VAL A 927 -26.12 -0.18 -27.44
C VAL A 927 -25.89 -1.19 -28.56
N TYR A 928 -24.65 -1.35 -29.04
CA TYR A 928 -24.31 -2.35 -30.06
C TYR A 928 -24.58 -3.79 -29.59
N TRP A 929 -24.21 -4.12 -28.34
CA TRP A 929 -24.41 -5.44 -27.74
C TRP A 929 -25.90 -5.70 -27.47
N THR A 930 -26.59 -4.76 -26.84
CA THR A 930 -28.02 -4.91 -26.50
C THR A 930 -28.93 -5.01 -27.72
N ARG A 931 -28.59 -4.32 -28.83
CA ARG A 931 -29.31 -4.48 -30.12
C ARG A 931 -29.22 -5.90 -30.69
N ARG A 932 -28.20 -6.67 -30.32
CA ARG A 932 -28.02 -8.08 -30.71
C ARG A 932 -28.51 -9.06 -29.63
N GLY A 933 -29.28 -8.58 -28.65
CA GLY A 933 -29.84 -9.42 -27.60
C GLY A 933 -28.85 -9.83 -26.51
N ILE A 934 -27.67 -9.21 -26.46
CA ILE A 934 -26.65 -9.47 -25.45
C ILE A 934 -26.86 -8.52 -24.27
N VAL A 935 -27.17 -9.09 -23.10
CA VAL A 935 -27.58 -8.31 -21.90
C VAL A 935 -26.75 -8.65 -20.67
N THR A 936 -26.01 -9.76 -20.68
CA THR A 936 -25.16 -10.20 -19.57
C THR A 936 -23.77 -10.55 -20.07
N PHE A 937 -22.80 -10.63 -19.16
CA PHE A 937 -21.47 -11.14 -19.43
C PHE A 937 -21.00 -11.96 -18.22
N THR A 938 -21.11 -13.29 -18.28
CA THR A 938 -20.83 -14.18 -17.14
C THR A 938 -19.75 -15.19 -17.50
N PRO A 939 -18.49 -15.00 -17.04
CA PRO A 939 -17.46 -16.02 -17.21
C PRO A 939 -17.78 -17.27 -16.38
N GLN A 940 -17.14 -18.38 -16.72
CA GLN A 940 -17.24 -19.62 -15.96
C GLN A 940 -16.44 -19.52 -14.64
N TRP A 941 -16.81 -20.35 -13.67
CA TRP A 941 -16.09 -20.45 -12.40
C TRP A 941 -14.74 -21.15 -12.60
N GLN A 942 -13.72 -20.66 -11.91
CA GLN A 942 -12.37 -21.20 -11.95
C GLN A 942 -11.66 -21.01 -10.61
N ASN A 943 -10.60 -21.78 -10.38
CA ASN A 943 -9.71 -21.64 -9.22
C ASN A 943 -8.23 -21.52 -9.59
N PHE A 944 -7.86 -21.27 -10.84
CA PHE A 944 -6.48 -20.98 -11.27
C PHE A 944 -6.10 -19.49 -11.15
N LYS A 945 -7.05 -18.62 -10.79
CA LYS A 945 -6.86 -17.19 -10.50
C LYS A 945 -7.66 -16.77 -9.28
N ARG A 946 -6.99 -16.09 -8.35
CA ARG A 946 -7.64 -15.28 -7.32
C ARG A 946 -8.01 -13.94 -7.93
N VAL A 947 -9.25 -13.52 -7.77
CA VAL A 947 -9.70 -12.21 -8.24
C VAL A 947 -9.42 -11.17 -7.16
N GLY A 948 -8.77 -10.07 -7.55
CA GLY A 948 -8.49 -8.95 -6.67
C GLY A 948 -9.74 -8.10 -6.42
N ILE A 949 -9.82 -7.48 -5.24
CA ILE A 949 -10.87 -6.51 -4.90
C ILE A 949 -10.23 -5.28 -4.26
N LEU A 950 -10.69 -4.10 -4.64
CA LEU A 950 -10.47 -2.87 -3.90
C LEU A 950 -11.84 -2.26 -3.63
N GLU A 951 -12.27 -2.32 -2.37
CA GLU A 951 -13.56 -1.82 -1.93
C GLU A 951 -13.33 -0.78 -0.84
N THR A 952 -13.96 0.39 -0.98
CA THR A 952 -13.83 1.51 -0.06
C THR A 952 -15.21 2.02 0.35
N PHE A 953 -15.30 2.60 1.54
CA PHE A 953 -16.44 3.42 1.97
C PHE A 953 -15.92 4.78 2.40
N ALA A 954 -16.74 5.83 2.34
CA ALA A 954 -16.31 7.17 2.74
C ALA A 954 -17.08 7.65 3.97
N ILE A 955 -16.38 8.36 4.85
CA ILE A 955 -16.99 9.15 5.92
C ILE A 955 -16.98 10.61 5.48
N GLU A 956 -18.15 11.21 5.34
CA GLU A 956 -18.28 12.63 5.02
C GLU A 956 -18.47 13.45 6.31
N ASN A 957 -17.68 14.51 6.46
CA ASN A 957 -17.79 15.41 7.60
C ASN A 957 -18.80 16.55 7.34
N ALA A 958 -19.08 17.37 8.36
CA ALA A 958 -20.02 18.49 8.26
C ALA A 958 -19.62 19.61 7.27
N LEU A 959 -18.38 19.60 6.78
CA LEU A 959 -17.88 20.55 5.76
C LEU A 959 -18.11 20.04 4.33
N GLY A 960 -18.69 18.85 4.16
CA GLY A 960 -18.86 18.19 2.85
C GLY A 960 -17.59 17.53 2.33
N VAL A 961 -16.58 17.32 3.19
CA VAL A 961 -15.34 16.63 2.81
C VAL A 961 -15.51 15.14 3.08
N ALA A 962 -15.46 14.34 2.01
CA ALA A 962 -15.52 12.90 2.07
C ALA A 962 -14.11 12.30 2.21
N TYR A 963 -13.94 11.45 3.23
CA TYR A 963 -12.70 10.76 3.52
C TYR A 963 -12.86 9.27 3.19
N PRO A 964 -12.20 8.76 2.14
CA PRO A 964 -12.31 7.35 1.78
C PRO A 964 -11.50 6.47 2.75
N LEU A 965 -12.09 5.37 3.17
CA LEU A 965 -11.51 4.31 3.98
C LEU A 965 -11.57 2.99 3.21
N THR A 966 -10.48 2.23 3.25
CA THR A 966 -10.43 0.89 2.63
C THR A 966 -11.22 -0.11 3.46
N LEU A 967 -12.21 -0.75 2.84
CA LEU A 967 -13.00 -1.83 3.43
C LEU A 967 -12.35 -3.18 3.20
N LYS A 968 -12.05 -3.49 1.93
CA LYS A 968 -11.42 -4.73 1.51
C LYS A 968 -10.36 -4.43 0.46
N ARG A 969 -9.22 -5.12 0.58
CA ARG A 969 -8.16 -5.05 -0.42
C ARG A 969 -7.54 -6.41 -0.62
N SER A 970 -7.56 -6.91 -1.85
CA SER A 970 -6.79 -8.08 -2.26
C SER A 970 -6.29 -7.89 -3.69
N ASN A 971 -5.11 -8.42 -3.98
CA ASN A 971 -4.58 -8.44 -5.34
C ASN A 971 -5.15 -9.63 -6.12
N GLY A 972 -5.22 -9.48 -7.44
CA GLY A 972 -5.51 -10.60 -8.34
C GLY A 972 -4.22 -11.33 -8.69
N THR A 973 -4.20 -12.66 -8.58
CA THR A 973 -3.02 -13.48 -8.83
C THR A 973 -3.40 -14.78 -9.55
N PHE A 974 -2.50 -15.31 -10.37
CA PHE A 974 -2.61 -16.66 -10.91
C PHE A 974 -2.08 -17.67 -9.87
N GLN A 975 -2.67 -18.85 -9.84
CA GLN A 975 -2.32 -19.99 -8.99
C GLN A 975 -2.44 -21.29 -9.79
N ILE A 976 -1.75 -21.34 -10.94
CA ILE A 976 -1.83 -22.44 -11.92
C ILE A 976 -1.38 -23.77 -11.32
N ASP A 977 -0.41 -23.74 -10.41
CA ASP A 977 0.16 -24.89 -9.69
C ASP A 977 -0.84 -25.56 -8.74
N ARG A 978 -1.89 -24.85 -8.33
CA ARG A 978 -2.90 -25.33 -7.36
C ARG A 978 -4.28 -25.51 -7.97
N GLU A 979 -4.37 -25.33 -9.28
CA GLU A 979 -5.65 -25.29 -9.94
C GLU A 979 -6.23 -26.69 -10.13
N THR A 980 -7.56 -26.80 -10.04
CA THR A 980 -8.27 -28.06 -10.30
C THR A 980 -9.35 -27.90 -11.38
N SER A 981 -9.59 -26.67 -11.81
CA SER A 981 -10.61 -26.30 -12.79
C SER A 981 -10.28 -26.72 -14.23
N PHE A 982 -9.01 -26.87 -14.61
CA PHE A 982 -8.60 -27.23 -15.98
C PHE A 982 -9.05 -28.63 -16.36
N LYS A 983 -9.23 -29.52 -15.38
CA LYS A 983 -9.84 -30.83 -15.57
C LYS A 983 -11.24 -30.70 -16.19
N LEU A 984 -12.02 -29.67 -15.81
CA LEU A 984 -13.37 -29.42 -16.34
C LEU A 984 -13.33 -28.80 -17.73
N TYR A 985 -12.61 -27.68 -17.86
CA TYR A 985 -12.22 -27.01 -19.09
C TYR A 985 -11.00 -26.15 -18.77
N TRP A 986 -9.96 -26.15 -19.61
CA TRP A 986 -8.71 -25.45 -19.30
C TRP A 986 -8.61 -24.00 -19.77
N GLY A 987 -9.66 -23.44 -20.39
CA GLY A 987 -9.65 -22.05 -20.82
C GLY A 987 -9.12 -21.83 -22.25
N PHE A 988 -9.48 -20.68 -22.82
CA PHE A 988 -9.20 -20.33 -24.20
C PHE A 988 -7.71 -20.05 -24.47
N ALA A 989 -6.99 -19.46 -23.50
CA ALA A 989 -5.54 -19.29 -23.56
C ALA A 989 -4.81 -20.62 -23.84
N ASN A 990 -5.22 -21.70 -23.17
CA ASN A 990 -4.63 -23.03 -23.38
C ASN A 990 -5.03 -23.62 -24.74
N ASP A 991 -6.27 -23.42 -25.19
CA ASP A 991 -6.68 -23.80 -26.56
C ASP A 991 -5.79 -23.12 -27.62
N LEU A 992 -5.49 -21.83 -27.45
CA LEU A 992 -4.60 -21.07 -28.35
C LEU A 992 -3.16 -21.57 -28.30
N PHE A 993 -2.60 -21.80 -27.11
CA PHE A 993 -1.23 -22.30 -26.95
C PHE A 993 -1.02 -23.65 -27.66
N VAL A 994 -1.95 -24.58 -27.47
CA VAL A 994 -1.85 -25.95 -27.98
C VAL A 994 -2.04 -26.00 -29.50
N VAL A 995 -2.84 -25.09 -30.06
CA VAL A 995 -2.98 -24.92 -31.51
C VAL A 995 -1.73 -24.29 -32.13
N ALA A 996 -1.09 -23.35 -31.44
CA ALA A 996 0.08 -22.63 -31.94
C ALA A 996 1.40 -23.42 -31.83
N THR A 997 1.45 -24.48 -31.03
CA THR A 997 2.66 -25.29 -30.84
C THR A 997 2.99 -26.08 -32.11
N ASN A 998 4.26 -26.17 -32.49
CA ASN A 998 4.68 -26.93 -33.67
C ASN A 998 4.90 -28.41 -33.32
N GLY A 999 3.97 -29.29 -33.72
CA GLY A 999 4.26 -30.70 -33.99
C GLY A 999 4.16 -31.73 -32.86
N THR A 1000 3.73 -31.38 -31.65
CA THR A 1000 3.66 -32.34 -30.52
C THR A 1000 2.24 -32.67 -30.04
N THR A 1001 1.24 -31.85 -30.38
CA THR A 1001 -0.12 -32.00 -29.87
C THR A 1001 -1.11 -32.34 -31.00
N PRO A 1002 -2.20 -33.09 -30.73
CA PRO A 1002 -3.21 -33.41 -31.74
C PRO A 1002 -3.91 -32.19 -32.35
N LEU A 1003 -3.83 -31.02 -31.70
CA LEU A 1003 -4.48 -29.78 -32.13
C LEU A 1003 -3.52 -28.82 -32.85
N SER A 1004 -2.24 -29.15 -32.95
CA SER A 1004 -1.22 -28.33 -33.60
C SER A 1004 -1.64 -27.92 -35.02
N GLY A 1005 -1.66 -26.61 -35.27
CA GLY A 1005 -2.03 -26.00 -36.55
C GLY A 1005 -3.50 -26.18 -36.96
N LYS A 1006 -4.40 -26.61 -36.06
CA LYS A 1006 -5.84 -26.79 -36.33
C LYS A 1006 -6.66 -25.53 -36.08
N SER A 1007 -7.88 -25.51 -36.57
CA SER A 1007 -8.83 -24.41 -36.38
C SER A 1007 -9.82 -24.71 -35.25
N LEU A 1008 -10.13 -23.74 -34.41
CA LEU A 1008 -11.20 -23.84 -33.40
C LEU A 1008 -12.59 -23.55 -33.97
N VAL A 1009 -12.68 -23.12 -35.23
CA VAL A 1009 -13.96 -22.86 -35.91
C VAL A 1009 -14.53 -24.16 -36.47
N ARG A 1010 -15.76 -24.52 -36.07
CA ARG A 1010 -16.40 -25.80 -36.42
C ARG A 1010 -16.60 -26.00 -37.93
N ALA A 1011 -16.85 -24.90 -38.65
CA ALA A 1011 -17.03 -24.92 -40.11
C ALA A 1011 -15.72 -25.09 -40.89
N SER A 1012 -14.55 -24.99 -40.24
CA SER A 1012 -13.26 -25.16 -40.91
C SER A 1012 -13.01 -26.61 -41.31
N PRO A 1013 -12.43 -26.89 -42.49
CA PRO A 1013 -11.99 -28.23 -42.88
C PRO A 1013 -10.89 -28.80 -41.96
N ARG A 1014 -10.26 -27.96 -41.13
CA ARG A 1014 -9.21 -28.34 -40.17
C ARG A 1014 -9.68 -28.20 -38.72
N PHE A 1015 -10.98 -28.35 -38.46
CA PHE A 1015 -11.53 -28.22 -37.11
C PHE A 1015 -10.83 -29.15 -36.11
N ALA A 1016 -10.37 -28.57 -34.99
CA ALA A 1016 -9.48 -29.20 -34.02
C ALA A 1016 -10.09 -30.46 -33.40
N PHE A 1017 -11.40 -30.44 -33.14
CA PHE A 1017 -12.12 -31.52 -32.45
C PHE A 1017 -12.93 -32.41 -33.39
N ALA A 1018 -12.60 -32.44 -34.69
CA ALA A 1018 -13.27 -33.32 -35.65
C ALA A 1018 -12.97 -34.81 -35.39
N ASN A 1019 -11.71 -35.13 -35.10
CA ASN A 1019 -11.22 -36.50 -34.92
C ASN A 1019 -10.66 -36.78 -33.52
N THR A 1020 -10.70 -35.80 -32.61
CA THR A 1020 -10.21 -35.93 -31.23
C THR A 1020 -11.15 -35.20 -30.27
N THR A 1021 -11.04 -35.50 -28.99
CA THR A 1021 -11.80 -34.81 -27.94
C THR A 1021 -10.85 -34.00 -27.08
N LEU A 1022 -11.35 -32.92 -26.47
CA LEU A 1022 -10.53 -32.15 -25.54
C LEU A 1022 -10.09 -33.02 -24.34
N GLN A 1023 -10.91 -33.97 -23.90
CA GLN A 1023 -10.53 -34.96 -22.88
C GLN A 1023 -9.24 -35.72 -23.25
N TYR A 1024 -9.12 -36.21 -24.48
CA TYR A 1024 -7.93 -36.92 -24.93
C TYR A 1024 -6.69 -36.01 -24.90
N VAL A 1025 -6.87 -34.74 -25.29
CA VAL A 1025 -5.79 -33.74 -25.25
C VAL A 1025 -5.36 -33.43 -23.82
N LEU A 1026 -6.31 -33.33 -22.88
CA LEU A 1026 -6.01 -33.13 -21.45
C LEU A 1026 -5.23 -34.31 -20.86
N VAL A 1027 -5.50 -35.54 -21.30
CA VAL A 1027 -4.71 -36.72 -20.93
C VAL A 1027 -3.32 -36.66 -21.56
N ALA A 1028 -3.22 -36.34 -22.85
CA ALA A 1028 -1.95 -36.26 -23.56
C ALA A 1028 -1.01 -35.17 -23.01
N ASN A 1029 -1.57 -34.09 -22.44
CA ASN A 1029 -0.82 -33.00 -21.82
C ASN A 1029 -0.61 -33.18 -20.31
N GLY A 1030 -1.01 -34.33 -19.73
CA GLY A 1030 -0.82 -34.63 -18.31
C GLY A 1030 -1.76 -33.92 -17.33
N THR A 1031 -2.74 -33.14 -17.81
CA THR A 1031 -3.75 -32.49 -16.94
C THR A 1031 -4.72 -33.49 -16.32
N LEU A 1032 -5.02 -34.57 -17.03
CA LEU A 1032 -5.84 -35.68 -16.53
C LEU A 1032 -4.98 -36.96 -16.41
N PRO A 1033 -4.96 -37.61 -15.24
CA PRO A 1033 -4.26 -38.89 -15.10
C PRO A 1033 -5.00 -39.98 -15.87
N THR A 1034 -4.26 -40.97 -16.36
CA THR A 1034 -4.82 -42.17 -16.99
C THR A 1034 -4.12 -43.41 -16.45
N PRO A 1035 -4.83 -44.48 -16.06
CA PRO A 1035 -6.29 -44.67 -16.12
C PRO A 1035 -7.08 -43.83 -15.11
N PHE A 1036 -8.36 -43.59 -15.37
CA PHE A 1036 -9.22 -42.85 -14.45
C PHE A 1036 -9.54 -43.67 -13.20
N GLY A 1037 -9.30 -43.08 -12.03
CA GLY A 1037 -9.78 -43.61 -10.76
C GLY A 1037 -11.32 -43.51 -10.62
N PRO A 1038 -11.92 -44.19 -9.63
CA PRO A 1038 -13.38 -44.28 -9.48
C PRO A 1038 -14.11 -42.94 -9.48
N GLY A 1039 -13.54 -41.92 -8.82
CA GLY A 1039 -14.12 -40.58 -8.78
C GLY A 1039 -14.22 -39.91 -10.15
N PHE A 1040 -13.14 -39.96 -10.95
CA PHE A 1040 -13.16 -39.40 -12.31
C PHE A 1040 -14.12 -40.16 -13.23
N SER A 1041 -14.22 -41.49 -13.10
CA SER A 1041 -15.17 -42.28 -13.88
C SER A 1041 -16.63 -41.89 -13.60
N VAL A 1042 -17.01 -41.67 -12.33
CA VAL A 1042 -18.37 -41.25 -11.97
C VAL A 1042 -18.67 -39.85 -12.51
N VAL A 1043 -17.75 -38.90 -12.34
CA VAL A 1043 -17.90 -37.53 -12.87
C VAL A 1043 -18.08 -37.55 -14.38
N GLN A 1044 -17.22 -38.28 -15.11
CA GLN A 1044 -17.30 -38.40 -16.56
C GLN A 1044 -18.65 -38.97 -17.01
N SER A 1045 -19.15 -40.02 -16.34
CA SER A 1045 -20.43 -40.65 -16.68
C SER A 1045 -21.65 -39.76 -16.38
N THR A 1046 -21.55 -38.87 -15.38
CA THR A 1046 -22.67 -38.03 -14.91
C THR A 1046 -22.73 -36.69 -15.64
N LEU A 1047 -21.59 -36.01 -15.79
CA LEU A 1047 -21.51 -34.65 -16.34
C LEU A 1047 -21.09 -34.60 -17.80
N GLY A 1048 -20.53 -35.70 -18.32
CA GLY A 1048 -19.97 -35.79 -19.66
C GLY A 1048 -18.44 -35.76 -19.65
N PRO A 1049 -17.81 -35.78 -20.84
CA PRO A 1049 -16.37 -35.84 -20.96
C PRO A 1049 -15.68 -34.59 -20.39
N PHE A 1050 -14.54 -34.80 -19.75
CA PHE A 1050 -13.68 -33.71 -19.28
C PHE A 1050 -13.21 -32.82 -20.45
N GLY A 1051 -12.96 -31.54 -20.18
CA GLY A 1051 -12.75 -30.52 -21.20
C GLY A 1051 -14.04 -29.89 -21.75
N SER A 1052 -15.21 -30.52 -21.62
CA SER A 1052 -16.49 -29.94 -22.08
C SER A 1052 -17.42 -29.54 -20.94
N ILE A 1053 -16.98 -29.65 -19.68
CA ILE A 1053 -17.79 -29.36 -18.49
C ILE A 1053 -17.70 -27.86 -18.16
N SER A 1054 -18.84 -27.16 -18.17
CA SER A 1054 -18.91 -25.77 -17.70
C SER A 1054 -19.38 -25.71 -16.26
N VAL A 1055 -18.78 -24.82 -15.46
CA VAL A 1055 -19.24 -24.51 -14.10
C VAL A 1055 -19.57 -23.03 -13.99
N TYR A 1056 -20.69 -22.72 -13.36
CA TYR A 1056 -21.15 -21.35 -13.12
C TYR A 1056 -21.52 -21.17 -11.66
N ARG A 1057 -21.32 -19.97 -11.13
CA ARG A 1057 -21.82 -19.61 -9.80
C ARG A 1057 -23.34 -19.47 -9.83
N VAL A 1058 -24.02 -20.09 -8.88
CA VAL A 1058 -25.45 -19.87 -8.63
C VAL A 1058 -25.60 -18.84 -7.51
N ALA A 1059 -26.31 -17.75 -7.78
CA ALA A 1059 -26.57 -16.71 -6.76
C ALA A 1059 -27.57 -17.19 -5.70
N CYS A 1060 -27.42 -16.72 -4.46
CA CYS A 1060 -28.40 -16.99 -3.41
C CYS A 1060 -29.76 -16.36 -3.78
N PRO A 1061 -30.86 -17.13 -3.80
CA PRO A 1061 -32.18 -16.60 -4.11
C PRO A 1061 -32.54 -15.40 -3.25
N SER A 1062 -33.09 -14.34 -3.86
CA SER A 1062 -33.43 -13.09 -3.16
C SER A 1062 -34.40 -13.32 -2.00
N ALA A 1063 -35.33 -14.27 -2.12
CA ALA A 1063 -36.27 -14.62 -1.06
C ALA A 1063 -35.57 -15.18 0.20
N VAL A 1064 -34.54 -16.01 0.02
CA VAL A 1064 -33.77 -16.59 1.14
C VAL A 1064 -32.93 -15.50 1.82
N ARG A 1065 -32.29 -14.62 1.03
CA ARG A 1065 -31.55 -13.47 1.57
C ARG A 1065 -32.46 -12.51 2.35
N ALA A 1066 -33.63 -12.19 1.81
CA ALA A 1066 -34.61 -11.34 2.48
C ALA A 1066 -35.13 -11.96 3.78
N TRP A 1067 -35.42 -13.27 3.77
CA TRP A 1067 -35.83 -14.00 4.97
C TRP A 1067 -34.73 -13.99 6.05
N TYR A 1068 -33.48 -14.31 5.67
CA TYR A 1068 -32.35 -14.29 6.60
C TYR A 1068 -32.13 -12.89 7.19
N ALA A 1069 -32.14 -11.84 6.36
CA ALA A 1069 -31.99 -10.47 6.82
C ALA A 1069 -33.10 -10.08 7.82
N ALA A 1070 -34.34 -10.50 7.58
CA ALA A 1070 -35.45 -10.27 8.51
C ALA A 1070 -35.28 -11.01 9.84
N VAL A 1071 -34.82 -12.27 9.81
CA VAL A 1071 -34.56 -13.07 11.01
C VAL A 1071 -33.38 -12.52 11.82
N ASP A 1072 -32.27 -12.17 11.16
CA ASP A 1072 -31.09 -11.57 11.79
C ASP A 1072 -31.42 -10.22 12.44
N THR A 1073 -32.20 -9.38 11.75
CA THR A 1073 -32.71 -8.10 12.30
C THR A 1073 -33.58 -8.32 13.53
N LEU A 1074 -34.50 -9.28 13.48
CA LEU A 1074 -35.37 -9.62 14.62
C LEU A 1074 -34.54 -10.12 15.81
N LEU A 1075 -33.60 -11.04 15.56
CA LEU A 1075 -32.73 -11.61 16.58
C LEU A 1075 -31.87 -10.53 17.26
N ARG A 1076 -31.23 -9.64 16.48
CA ARG A 1076 -30.46 -8.48 16.98
C ARG A 1076 -31.32 -7.58 17.85
N THR A 1077 -32.53 -7.27 17.41
CA THR A 1077 -33.45 -6.41 18.17
C THR A 1077 -33.84 -7.04 19.52
N VAL A 1078 -34.14 -8.34 19.54
CA VAL A 1078 -34.55 -9.03 20.77
C VAL A 1078 -33.39 -9.16 21.75
N LEU A 1079 -32.20 -9.53 21.28
CA LEU A 1079 -31.04 -9.73 22.14
C LEU A 1079 -30.46 -8.42 22.69
N THR A 1080 -30.59 -7.31 21.96
CA THR A 1080 -30.16 -5.98 22.42
C THR A 1080 -31.12 -5.36 23.43
N THR A 1081 -32.42 -5.63 23.30
CA THR A 1081 -33.44 -5.09 24.22
C THR A 1081 -33.63 -5.93 25.47
N ASN A 1082 -33.15 -7.18 25.51
CA ASN A 1082 -33.30 -8.11 26.63
C ASN A 1082 -31.97 -8.76 27.06
N VAL A 1083 -31.36 -8.19 28.10
CA VAL A 1083 -30.07 -8.64 28.67
C VAL A 1083 -30.12 -10.07 29.22
N ALA A 1084 -31.26 -10.50 29.77
CA ALA A 1084 -31.39 -11.87 30.29
C ALA A 1084 -31.33 -12.90 29.16
N LEU A 1085 -32.06 -12.66 28.06
CA LEU A 1085 -32.00 -13.51 26.87
C LEU A 1085 -30.63 -13.50 26.21
N GLN A 1086 -29.94 -12.35 26.20
CA GLN A 1086 -28.57 -12.24 25.71
C GLN A 1086 -27.62 -13.18 26.46
N SER A 1087 -27.67 -13.17 27.80
CA SER A 1087 -26.82 -14.05 28.63
C SER A 1087 -27.10 -15.54 28.42
N GLN A 1088 -28.37 -15.91 28.26
CA GLN A 1088 -28.78 -17.28 27.99
C GLN A 1088 -28.34 -17.74 26.59
N PHE A 1089 -28.48 -16.88 25.59
CA PHE A 1089 -28.04 -17.17 24.22
C PHE A 1089 -26.52 -17.39 24.14
N GLN A 1090 -25.74 -16.56 24.84
CA GLN A 1090 -24.28 -16.71 24.90
C GLN A 1090 -23.85 -18.00 25.64
N ALA A 1091 -24.58 -18.42 26.67
CA ALA A 1091 -24.29 -19.65 27.40
C ALA A 1091 -24.43 -20.92 26.54
N ILE A 1092 -25.28 -20.91 25.50
CA ILE A 1092 -25.43 -22.03 24.55
C ILE A 1092 -24.16 -22.20 23.70
N ALA A 1093 -23.52 -21.09 23.31
CA ALA A 1093 -22.32 -21.11 22.48
C ALA A 1093 -21.06 -21.57 23.22
N GLY A 1094 -21.03 -21.49 24.56
CA GLY A 1094 -19.90 -21.97 25.38
C GLY A 1094 -19.94 -23.46 25.73
N GLN A 1095 -20.97 -24.19 25.29
CA GLN A 1095 -21.14 -25.63 25.53
C GLN A 1095 -20.90 -26.50 24.28
N MET A 1096 -20.67 -25.88 23.12
CA MET A 1096 -20.20 -26.51 21.89
C MET A 1096 -18.75 -26.13 21.65
#